data_AF-A0AAU2F5U0-F1
#
_entry.id   AF-A0AAU2F5U0-F1
#
_cell.length_a   1.000
_cell.length_b   1.000
_cell.length_c   1.000
_cell.angle_alpha   90.00
_cell.angle_beta   90.00
_cell.angle_gamma   90.00
#
_symmetry.space_group_name_H-M   'P 1'
#
loop_
_entity.id
_entity.type
_entity.pdbx_description
1 polymer ?
#
loop_
_entity_poly.entity_id
_entity_poly.type
_entity_poly.pdbx_seq_one_letter_code
_entity_poly.pdbx_strand_id
1 'polypeptide(L)'
;MLGRSVELARFDALLDRAADGARGTPRGEEFRDGGRSRLVDITGEAGIGKSRLLGEVCARARRRGMTVLRGRATEYERQVPFQVFTDALAHLGPHALDGFEETETEAVAPLLQRSGTVDRFGLHRSTAALLARLAAPSGLLLALDDLHWADPASLELLDHLVRHPVHAPVVLAVTRRDRQSPESLAARLTRELDTGTVVRLGLRPLSARDCAELAGPGLPPAETAALYAASEGNPFYFLTLLQAHRGGTTPESSAPPGLGTLLLDELTALAPSQRGIVDAVAVLGEHATPAMVSRVTGRSGTEFTADVHALTRRDLLRSAPQGLLTLRHPVVRTLVHESTPLLRRVEMHRLAARELARAGASAAERAHHVEQSLTAWDPAAVAVLEEAAARTARTAPASCAHWLDVALRHLPHTPEHTARRRELVLRRARALAACGGLRESRDLLQELIATPRMPRRSPGDPATGENQDRLRVRAVVLCALVERHLGRCTEAVALLRRELARDPAPADVVRLGLELGSAAPQDSDTSYARVRTEVEAALAAARSMGDEVKEAGVLAVAALGEAYEGNMTAAHGLARQAAALVDSLPDNDLTALCEPLARLGWAEAFLEHYPDAERHAERGLDIARRSGQLYVVPHLLLCLSHIRVQTCRISSALELADQAEDIARGIGSDQLLAFVLASKAAALVAACPPGDPRPLAVAEEAVAAAGTGVDWWASTAWCIFGWAALMAGDPVRARDAMLRAGGPELQRIQPSLRPLYLEILVTSALVTGRSEEARDWAERARKEAEQLGLPMQRASALRSAAHLPLAQGDTAAAADLFAEAAAESARCGAVFWEAHSLLLGAPLEAAAGHGRGGARAWLRGRRLAEAGGSGMLVGLADATRPPGGGSEVPYGSPDRAELTRRLAALTTRELEIAELVAQGLTSQAIADRLYVSRRTVDTHVSRAFRKTGVSSRTALATLMARRRAGSRFGDARAEQD
;
A
#
# COMPACT_ATOMS: atom_id res chain seq x y z
N MET A 1 -32.85 -21.62 -3.13
CA MET A 1 -31.57 -21.77 -3.84
C MET A 1 -31.05 -23.18 -3.58
N LEU A 2 -30.93 -24.03 -4.60
CA LEU A 2 -30.54 -25.44 -4.44
C LEU A 2 -29.01 -25.60 -4.40
N GLY A 3 -28.51 -26.56 -3.63
CA GLY A 3 -27.08 -26.92 -3.55
C GLY A 3 -26.12 -25.87 -2.94
N ARG A 4 -26.62 -24.83 -2.26
CA ARG A 4 -25.80 -23.70 -1.75
C ARG A 4 -26.03 -23.35 -0.27
N SER A 5 -26.54 -24.29 0.52
CA SER A 5 -26.91 -24.06 1.94
C SER A 5 -25.69 -23.73 2.82
N VAL A 6 -24.55 -24.37 2.57
CA VAL A 6 -23.31 -24.16 3.34
C VAL A 6 -22.76 -22.74 3.11
N GLU A 7 -22.71 -22.31 1.84
CA GLU A 7 -22.24 -20.98 1.46
C GLU A 7 -23.15 -19.88 2.03
N LEU A 8 -24.48 -20.09 1.95
CA LEU A 8 -25.45 -19.15 2.53
C LEU A 8 -25.34 -19.05 4.05
N ALA A 9 -25.14 -20.15 4.77
CA ALA A 9 -24.97 -20.14 6.22
C ALA A 9 -23.72 -19.36 6.66
N ARG A 10 -22.62 -19.45 5.90
CA ARG A 10 -21.41 -18.64 6.16
C ARG A 10 -21.67 -17.15 5.94
N PHE A 11 -22.41 -16.80 4.89
CA PHE A 11 -22.79 -15.41 4.65
C PHE A 11 -23.70 -14.86 5.74
N ASP A 12 -24.72 -15.63 6.17
CA ASP A 12 -25.60 -15.21 7.25
C ASP A 12 -24.82 -14.88 8.52
N ALA A 13 -23.86 -15.73 8.92
CA ALA A 13 -23.01 -15.48 10.09
C ALA A 13 -22.17 -14.19 9.96
N LEU A 14 -21.71 -13.83 8.77
CA LEU A 14 -20.97 -12.59 8.52
C LEU A 14 -21.88 -11.36 8.55
N LEU A 15 -23.06 -11.45 7.93
CA LEU A 15 -24.05 -10.38 7.93
C LEU A 15 -24.57 -10.10 9.34
N ASP A 16 -24.84 -11.14 10.13
CA ASP A 16 -25.32 -11.01 11.51
C ASP A 16 -24.27 -10.30 12.38
N ARG A 17 -22.99 -10.68 12.28
CA ARG A 17 -21.90 -10.00 12.99
C ARG A 17 -21.78 -8.51 12.64
N ALA A 18 -21.89 -8.17 11.36
CA ALA A 18 -21.83 -6.77 10.92
C ALA A 18 -23.03 -5.97 11.46
N ALA A 19 -24.24 -6.53 11.37
CA ALA A 19 -25.45 -5.86 11.86
C ALA A 19 -25.45 -5.70 13.39
N ASP A 20 -24.89 -6.64 14.14
CA ASP A 20 -24.77 -6.57 15.60
C ASP A 20 -23.70 -5.56 16.05
N GLY A 21 -22.58 -5.48 15.33
CA GLY A 21 -21.56 -4.44 15.54
C GLY A 21 -22.09 -3.02 15.29
N ALA A 22 -23.01 -2.87 14.33
CA ALA A 22 -23.66 -1.60 14.03
C ALA A 22 -24.64 -1.13 15.13
N ARG A 23 -25.28 -2.08 15.83
CA ARG A 23 -26.27 -1.82 16.89
C ARG A 23 -25.67 -1.57 18.28
N GLY A 24 -24.34 -1.62 18.43
CA GLY A 24 -23.64 -1.30 19.68
C GLY A 24 -23.90 -2.26 20.85
N THR A 25 -24.46 -3.45 20.60
CA THR A 25 -24.69 -4.46 21.64
C THR A 25 -23.43 -5.28 21.93
N PRO A 26 -22.76 -5.14 23.10
CA PRO A 26 -21.64 -5.97 23.46
C PRO A 26 -22.17 -7.26 24.08
N ARG A 27 -21.99 -8.40 23.41
CA ARG A 27 -22.16 -9.73 24.03
C ARG A 27 -20.82 -10.47 24.06
N GLY A 28 -20.11 -10.37 25.19
CA GLY A 28 -19.02 -11.28 25.57
C GLY A 28 -17.59 -10.79 25.30
N GLU A 29 -16.66 -11.20 26.17
CA GLU A 29 -15.25 -10.78 26.23
C GLU A 29 -14.35 -11.32 25.10
N GLU A 30 -14.90 -12.01 24.09
CA GLU A 30 -14.15 -12.46 22.89
C GLU A 30 -14.20 -11.45 21.71
N PHE A 31 -14.96 -10.35 21.83
CA PHE A 31 -15.27 -9.45 20.72
C PHE A 31 -14.46 -8.13 20.73
N ARG A 32 -13.16 -8.19 20.39
CA ARG A 32 -12.36 -6.99 20.07
C ARG A 32 -12.32 -6.64 18.57
N ASP A 33 -13.02 -7.41 17.73
CA ASP A 33 -12.94 -7.32 16.26
C ASP A 33 -14.27 -6.86 15.60
N GLY A 34 -15.24 -6.41 16.40
CA GLY A 34 -16.64 -6.15 16.00
C GLY A 34 -16.90 -4.90 15.15
N GLY A 35 -15.85 -4.20 14.70
CA GLY A 35 -15.98 -2.94 13.95
C GLY A 35 -15.11 -2.84 12.70
N ARG A 36 -14.54 -3.95 12.20
CA ARG A 36 -13.70 -3.96 10.99
C ARG A 36 -14.45 -4.54 9.80
N SER A 37 -14.20 -3.99 8.62
CA SER A 37 -14.73 -4.54 7.37
C SER A 37 -14.25 -5.98 7.13
N ARG A 38 -15.08 -6.78 6.47
CA ARG A 38 -14.76 -8.16 6.06
C ARG A 38 -14.91 -8.32 4.57
N LEU A 39 -13.95 -8.98 3.94
CA LEU A 39 -14.00 -9.30 2.52
C LEU A 39 -14.39 -10.77 2.30
N VAL A 40 -15.31 -11.03 1.40
CA VAL A 40 -15.71 -12.37 0.96
C VAL A 40 -15.38 -12.54 -0.52
N ASP A 41 -14.44 -13.42 -0.82
CA ASP A 41 -13.96 -13.74 -2.17
C ASP A 41 -14.70 -14.98 -2.72
N ILE A 42 -15.68 -14.77 -3.61
CA ILE A 42 -16.45 -15.85 -4.24
C ILE A 42 -15.80 -16.23 -5.58
N THR A 43 -15.28 -17.45 -5.66
CA THR A 43 -14.61 -17.96 -6.87
C THR A 43 -15.36 -19.12 -7.50
N GLY A 44 -15.14 -19.34 -8.80
CA GLY A 44 -15.65 -20.51 -9.52
C GLY A 44 -15.78 -20.26 -11.02
N GLU A 45 -16.10 -21.32 -11.76
CA GLU A 45 -16.17 -21.31 -13.24
C GLU A 45 -17.32 -20.45 -13.80
N ALA A 46 -17.27 -20.16 -15.10
CA ALA A 46 -18.36 -19.47 -15.80
C ALA A 46 -19.68 -20.27 -15.66
N GLY A 47 -20.79 -19.59 -15.35
CA GLY A 47 -22.10 -20.26 -15.21
C GLY A 47 -22.34 -21.03 -13.90
N ILE A 48 -21.34 -21.09 -12.99
CA ILE A 48 -21.43 -21.85 -11.72
C ILE A 48 -22.44 -21.29 -10.69
N GLY A 49 -23.00 -20.10 -10.95
CA GLY A 49 -24.01 -19.46 -10.10
C GLY A 49 -23.50 -18.38 -9.13
N LYS A 50 -22.28 -17.84 -9.32
CA LYS A 50 -21.71 -16.76 -8.47
C LYS A 50 -22.64 -15.56 -8.34
N SER A 51 -23.07 -14.97 -9.45
CA SER A 51 -23.95 -13.80 -9.49
C SER A 51 -25.35 -14.09 -8.92
N ARG A 52 -25.82 -15.35 -9.00
CA ARG A 52 -27.08 -15.79 -8.39
C ARG A 52 -26.95 -15.88 -6.87
N LEU A 53 -25.84 -16.40 -6.36
CA LEU A 53 -25.52 -16.43 -4.93
C LEU A 53 -25.45 -15.01 -4.37
N LEU A 54 -24.69 -14.13 -5.03
CA LEU A 54 -24.54 -12.74 -4.63
C LEU A 54 -25.90 -12.03 -4.56
N GLY A 55 -26.78 -12.26 -5.54
CA GLY A 55 -28.14 -11.72 -5.54
C GLY A 55 -29.00 -12.18 -4.34
N GLU A 56 -28.90 -13.46 -3.95
CA GLU A 56 -29.58 -14.00 -2.77
C GLU A 56 -29.02 -13.40 -1.47
N VAL A 57 -27.70 -13.22 -1.37
CA VAL A 57 -27.03 -12.56 -0.24
C VAL A 57 -27.49 -11.10 -0.12
N CYS A 58 -27.59 -10.37 -1.24
CA CYS A 58 -28.14 -9.01 -1.25
C CYS A 58 -29.59 -8.97 -0.71
N ALA A 59 -30.45 -9.90 -1.12
CA ALA A 59 -31.82 -9.99 -0.63
C ALA A 59 -31.88 -10.29 0.89
N ARG A 60 -30.96 -11.12 1.39
CA ARG A 60 -30.82 -11.44 2.82
C ARG A 60 -30.30 -10.27 3.66
N ALA A 61 -29.36 -9.49 3.14
CA ALA A 61 -28.86 -8.29 3.80
C ALA A 61 -29.95 -7.20 3.91
N ARG A 62 -30.73 -6.98 2.84
CA ARG A 62 -31.88 -6.05 2.87
C ARG A 62 -32.91 -6.44 3.93
N ARG A 63 -33.21 -7.74 4.08
CA ARG A 63 -34.12 -8.23 5.13
C ARG A 63 -33.64 -7.94 6.56
N ARG A 64 -32.33 -7.72 6.75
CA ARG A 64 -31.72 -7.35 8.03
C ARG A 64 -31.66 -5.84 8.28
N GLY A 65 -32.14 -5.03 7.32
CA GLY A 65 -32.10 -3.57 7.39
C GLY A 65 -30.75 -2.96 6.98
N MET A 66 -29.82 -3.75 6.44
CA MET A 66 -28.52 -3.24 5.98
C MET A 66 -28.68 -2.44 4.69
N THR A 67 -27.81 -1.43 4.52
CA THR A 67 -27.61 -0.76 3.23
C THR A 67 -26.98 -1.77 2.26
N VAL A 68 -27.51 -1.88 1.04
CA VAL A 68 -26.98 -2.81 0.03
C VAL A 68 -26.67 -2.08 -1.26
N LEU A 69 -25.39 -2.01 -1.59
CA LEU A 69 -24.87 -1.48 -2.85
C LEU A 69 -24.41 -2.65 -3.71
N ARG A 70 -24.79 -2.66 -4.99
CA ARG A 70 -24.42 -3.73 -5.92
C ARG A 70 -23.92 -3.15 -7.22
N GLY A 71 -22.68 -3.47 -7.55
CA GLY A 71 -22.05 -3.12 -8.81
C GLY A 71 -21.62 -4.35 -9.60
N ARG A 72 -21.54 -4.22 -10.92
CA ARG A 72 -21.08 -5.27 -11.83
C ARG A 72 -20.00 -4.75 -12.77
N ALA A 73 -18.91 -5.51 -12.89
CA ALA A 73 -17.90 -5.22 -13.90
C ALA A 73 -18.26 -5.91 -15.22
N THR A 74 -18.10 -5.20 -16.33
CA THR A 74 -18.30 -5.76 -17.67
C THR A 74 -17.06 -5.65 -18.55
N GLU A 75 -16.96 -6.55 -19.53
CA GLU A 75 -15.83 -6.63 -20.46
C GLU A 75 -15.54 -5.31 -21.21
N TYR A 76 -16.56 -4.48 -21.42
CA TYR A 76 -16.51 -3.27 -22.25
C TYR A 76 -16.02 -2.06 -21.45
N GLU A 77 -16.19 -2.14 -20.14
CA GLU A 77 -15.81 -1.10 -19.19
C GLU A 77 -14.46 -1.37 -18.55
N ARG A 78 -13.71 -2.36 -19.06
CA ARG A 78 -12.39 -2.75 -18.56
C ARG A 78 -11.36 -1.62 -18.59
N GLN A 79 -11.63 -0.54 -19.33
CA GLN A 79 -10.82 0.67 -19.38
C GLN A 79 -11.54 1.90 -18.84
N VAL A 80 -12.83 1.79 -18.48
CA VAL A 80 -13.64 2.87 -17.90
C VAL A 80 -13.36 2.89 -16.40
N PRO A 81 -12.72 3.95 -15.87
CA PRO A 81 -12.29 3.97 -14.48
C PRO A 81 -13.42 3.82 -13.47
N PHE A 82 -13.19 3.00 -12.45
CA PHE A 82 -14.06 2.84 -11.27
C PHE A 82 -15.47 2.33 -11.55
N GLN A 83 -15.74 1.81 -12.74
CA GLN A 83 -17.11 1.62 -13.21
C GLN A 83 -17.91 0.63 -12.35
N VAL A 84 -17.28 -0.41 -11.80
CA VAL A 84 -17.97 -1.33 -10.88
C VAL A 84 -18.42 -0.66 -9.58
N PHE A 85 -17.71 0.37 -9.11
CA PHE A 85 -18.10 1.16 -7.94
C PHE A 85 -19.14 2.20 -8.31
N THR A 86 -19.00 2.83 -9.47
CA THR A 86 -19.98 3.75 -10.03
C THR A 86 -21.36 3.08 -10.18
N ASP A 87 -21.41 1.88 -10.75
CA ASP A 87 -22.65 1.08 -10.86
C ASP A 87 -23.23 0.75 -9.47
N ALA A 88 -22.36 0.41 -8.51
CA ALA A 88 -22.79 0.17 -7.13
C ALA A 88 -23.44 1.40 -6.46
N LEU A 89 -22.89 2.59 -6.71
CA LEU A 89 -23.30 3.85 -6.12
C LEU A 89 -24.46 4.53 -6.87
N ALA A 90 -24.70 4.18 -8.14
CA ALA A 90 -25.83 4.69 -8.92
C ALA A 90 -27.20 4.40 -8.28
N HIS A 91 -27.26 3.42 -7.37
CA HIS A 91 -28.45 3.03 -6.64
C HIS A 91 -28.68 3.85 -5.34
N LEU A 92 -27.80 4.80 -5.01
CA LEU A 92 -27.98 5.70 -3.88
C LEU A 92 -29.11 6.71 -4.18
N GLY A 93 -30.03 6.88 -3.23
CA GLY A 93 -31.06 7.91 -3.33
C GLY A 93 -30.45 9.32 -3.26
N PRO A 94 -31.15 10.36 -3.76
CA PRO A 94 -30.63 11.73 -3.81
C PRO A 94 -30.25 12.30 -2.43
N HIS A 95 -30.86 11.79 -1.35
CA HIS A 95 -30.63 12.19 0.03
C HIS A 95 -29.55 11.37 0.75
N ALA A 96 -28.97 10.35 0.11
CA ALA A 96 -27.98 9.48 0.76
C ALA A 96 -26.66 10.18 1.09
N LEU A 97 -26.43 11.35 0.46
CA LEU A 97 -25.27 12.21 0.70
C LEU A 97 -25.65 13.47 1.51
N ASP A 98 -26.87 13.55 2.05
CA ASP A 98 -27.25 14.68 2.89
C ASP A 98 -26.40 14.69 4.18
N GLY A 99 -25.78 15.85 4.47
CA GLY A 99 -24.86 16.01 5.60
C GLY A 99 -23.39 15.66 5.33
N PHE A 100 -23.01 15.37 4.08
CA PHE A 100 -21.62 15.39 3.66
C PHE A 100 -21.14 16.83 3.46
N GLU A 101 -19.90 17.12 3.84
CA GLU A 101 -19.28 18.39 3.46
C GLU A 101 -19.09 18.45 1.93
N GLU A 102 -19.08 19.65 1.37
CA GLU A 102 -18.93 19.85 -0.07
C GLU A 102 -17.59 19.26 -0.57
N THR A 103 -16.55 19.38 0.25
CA THR A 103 -15.21 18.80 0.06
C THR A 103 -15.22 17.27 0.02
N GLU A 104 -15.99 16.60 0.91
CA GLU A 104 -16.12 15.14 0.92
C GLU A 104 -16.84 14.63 -0.34
N THR A 105 -17.88 15.35 -0.77
CA THR A 105 -18.67 15.02 -1.95
C THR A 105 -17.87 15.22 -3.23
N GLU A 106 -17.06 16.28 -3.29
CA GLU A 106 -16.12 16.52 -4.40
C GLU A 106 -15.06 15.43 -4.48
N ALA A 107 -14.64 14.87 -3.34
CA ALA A 107 -13.63 13.83 -3.28
C ALA A 107 -14.07 12.45 -3.80
N VAL A 108 -15.38 12.16 -3.78
CA VAL A 108 -15.96 10.95 -4.38
C VAL A 108 -16.68 11.22 -5.70
N ALA A 109 -16.64 12.46 -6.19
CA ALA A 109 -17.29 12.88 -7.44
C ALA A 109 -17.00 11.95 -8.64
N PRO A 110 -15.76 11.45 -8.86
CA PRO A 110 -15.50 10.50 -9.94
C PRO A 110 -16.35 9.22 -9.89
N LEU A 111 -16.64 8.69 -8.68
CA LEU A 111 -17.51 7.53 -8.50
C LEU A 111 -18.99 7.84 -8.68
N LEU A 112 -19.35 9.13 -8.57
CA LEU A 112 -20.72 9.62 -8.78
C LEU A 112 -20.92 10.15 -10.20
N GLN A 113 -19.99 9.87 -11.12
CA GLN A 113 -19.97 10.39 -12.50
C GLN A 113 -19.99 11.93 -12.59
N ARG A 114 -19.39 12.59 -11.60
CA ARG A 114 -19.24 14.04 -11.55
C ARG A 114 -17.77 14.42 -11.76
N SER A 115 -17.55 15.60 -12.34
CA SER A 115 -16.20 16.18 -12.41
C SER A 115 -15.74 16.49 -10.99
N GLY A 116 -14.67 15.84 -10.55
CA GLY A 116 -13.98 16.13 -9.30
C GLY A 116 -12.55 16.55 -9.56
N THR A 117 -11.98 17.35 -8.66
CA THR A 117 -10.58 17.80 -8.72
C THR A 117 -9.61 16.88 -7.98
N VAL A 118 -10.11 15.73 -7.49
CA VAL A 118 -9.41 14.85 -6.55
C VAL A 118 -8.56 13.80 -7.26
N ASP A 119 -7.41 13.50 -6.66
CA ASP A 119 -6.49 12.44 -7.09
C ASP A 119 -6.96 11.03 -6.69
N ARG A 120 -6.44 9.98 -7.36
CA ARG A 120 -6.76 8.56 -7.10
C ARG A 120 -6.70 8.15 -5.62
N PHE A 121 -5.71 8.56 -4.80
CA PHE A 121 -5.67 8.10 -3.40
C PHE A 121 -6.55 8.95 -2.49
N GLY A 122 -6.74 10.23 -2.82
CA GLY A 122 -7.77 11.05 -2.19
C GLY A 122 -9.14 10.42 -2.38
N LEU A 123 -9.43 9.98 -3.61
CA LEU A 123 -10.63 9.23 -3.97
C LEU A 123 -10.72 7.92 -3.17
N HIS A 124 -9.65 7.13 -3.06
CA HIS A 124 -9.67 5.87 -2.32
C HIS A 124 -9.98 6.04 -0.82
N ARG A 125 -9.29 6.98 -0.15
CA ARG A 125 -9.56 7.28 1.28
C ARG A 125 -10.97 7.82 1.49
N SER A 126 -11.41 8.73 0.63
CA SER A 126 -12.75 9.31 0.72
C SER A 126 -13.83 8.27 0.45
N THR A 127 -13.54 7.28 -0.40
CA THR A 127 -14.41 6.12 -0.61
C THR A 127 -14.50 5.27 0.65
N ALA A 128 -13.39 4.98 1.33
CA ALA A 128 -13.41 4.26 2.60
C ALA A 128 -14.24 4.99 3.66
N ALA A 129 -14.08 6.32 3.76
CA ALA A 129 -14.88 7.16 4.66
C ALA A 129 -16.37 7.17 4.28
N LEU A 130 -16.70 7.26 2.99
CA LEU A 130 -18.07 7.16 2.47
C LEU A 130 -18.69 5.81 2.86
N LEU A 131 -17.99 4.70 2.63
CA LEU A 131 -18.47 3.36 3.00
C LEU A 131 -18.66 3.23 4.51
N ALA A 132 -17.79 3.84 5.32
CA ALA A 132 -17.93 3.86 6.78
C ALA A 132 -19.21 4.57 7.22
N ARG A 133 -19.50 5.73 6.62
CA ARG A 133 -20.72 6.51 6.91
C ARG A 133 -21.98 5.80 6.43
N LEU A 134 -21.97 5.24 5.22
CA LEU A 134 -23.10 4.48 4.67
C LEU A 134 -23.40 3.18 5.46
N ALA A 135 -22.43 2.69 6.23
CA ALA A 135 -22.62 1.56 7.13
C ALA A 135 -23.33 1.93 8.44
N ALA A 136 -23.39 3.21 8.82
CA ALA A 136 -24.11 3.63 10.02
C ALA A 136 -25.60 3.88 9.72
N PRO A 137 -26.54 3.46 10.59
CA PRO A 137 -26.39 2.68 11.82
C PRO A 137 -26.59 1.15 11.63
N SER A 138 -26.85 0.69 10.40
CA SER A 138 -27.45 -0.64 10.16
C SER A 138 -26.50 -1.69 9.56
N GLY A 139 -25.26 -1.30 9.24
CA GLY A 139 -24.30 -2.09 8.45
C GLY A 139 -24.46 -1.89 6.94
N LEU A 140 -23.38 -2.17 6.19
CA LEU A 140 -23.31 -2.05 4.74
C LEU A 140 -22.86 -3.37 4.09
N LEU A 141 -23.56 -3.78 3.03
CA LEU A 141 -23.07 -4.80 2.09
C LEU A 141 -22.73 -4.12 0.75
N LEU A 142 -21.46 -4.16 0.36
CA LEU A 142 -21.01 -3.79 -0.97
C LEU A 142 -20.72 -5.06 -1.79
N ALA A 143 -21.55 -5.33 -2.78
CA ALA A 143 -21.51 -6.52 -3.62
C ALA A 143 -20.98 -6.18 -5.02
N LEU A 144 -19.75 -6.63 -5.35
CA LEU A 144 -19.10 -6.38 -6.65
C LEU A 144 -19.03 -7.68 -7.46
N ASP A 145 -19.73 -7.72 -8.59
CA ASP A 145 -19.87 -8.90 -9.44
C ASP A 145 -18.88 -8.87 -10.62
N ASP A 146 -18.40 -10.03 -11.06
CA ASP A 146 -17.60 -10.25 -12.26
C ASP A 146 -16.24 -9.50 -12.32
N LEU A 147 -15.51 -9.35 -11.20
CA LEU A 147 -14.25 -8.59 -11.09
C LEU A 147 -13.09 -8.99 -12.04
N HIS A 148 -13.19 -10.12 -12.73
CA HIS A 148 -12.23 -10.48 -13.79
C HIS A 148 -12.28 -9.50 -14.98
N TRP A 149 -13.36 -8.73 -15.09
CA TRP A 149 -13.56 -7.65 -16.06
C TRP A 149 -13.39 -6.25 -15.48
N ALA A 150 -13.12 -6.10 -14.18
CA ALA A 150 -12.97 -4.78 -13.58
C ALA A 150 -11.78 -4.03 -14.18
N ASP A 151 -11.93 -2.72 -14.29
CA ASP A 151 -10.86 -1.83 -14.76
C ASP A 151 -9.72 -1.76 -13.73
N PRO A 152 -8.49 -1.41 -14.15
CA PRO A 152 -7.35 -1.31 -13.25
C PRO A 152 -7.57 -0.38 -12.04
N ALA A 153 -8.31 0.72 -12.21
CA ALA A 153 -8.53 1.69 -11.14
C ALA A 153 -9.52 1.16 -10.08
N SER A 154 -10.58 0.45 -10.50
CA SER A 154 -11.45 -0.30 -9.59
C SER A 154 -10.68 -1.35 -8.80
N LEU A 155 -9.77 -2.08 -9.45
CA LEU A 155 -8.96 -3.09 -8.78
C LEU A 155 -7.98 -2.47 -7.78
N GLU A 156 -7.41 -1.30 -8.10
CA GLU A 156 -6.56 -0.53 -7.20
C GLU A 156 -7.33 0.00 -5.98
N LEU A 157 -8.55 0.49 -6.18
CA LEU A 157 -9.45 0.91 -5.08
C LEU A 157 -9.84 -0.28 -4.20
N LEU A 158 -10.17 -1.43 -4.81
CA LEU A 158 -10.44 -2.66 -4.06
C LEU A 158 -9.21 -3.09 -3.25
N ASP A 159 -8.01 -3.05 -3.83
CA ASP A 159 -6.76 -3.30 -3.10
C ASP A 159 -6.65 -2.37 -1.88
N HIS A 160 -6.87 -1.07 -2.07
CA HIS A 160 -6.82 -0.09 -1.00
C HIS A 160 -7.78 -0.45 0.15
N LEU A 161 -9.05 -0.78 -0.15
CA LEU A 161 -10.07 -1.15 0.85
C LEU A 161 -9.77 -2.46 1.59
N VAL A 162 -9.00 -3.37 0.97
CA VAL A 162 -8.57 -4.62 1.62
C VAL A 162 -7.39 -4.38 2.57
N ARG A 163 -6.41 -3.56 2.16
CA ARG A 163 -5.25 -3.19 2.99
C ARG A 163 -5.63 -2.29 4.16
N HIS A 164 -6.61 -1.41 3.96
CA HIS A 164 -7.10 -0.47 4.95
C HIS A 164 -8.56 -0.80 5.27
N PRO A 165 -8.82 -1.83 6.10
CA PRO A 165 -10.17 -2.21 6.46
C PRO A 165 -10.94 -1.01 6.99
N VAL A 166 -12.14 -0.80 6.45
CA VAL A 166 -13.02 0.26 6.92
C VAL A 166 -13.37 -0.03 8.38
N HIS A 167 -13.14 0.94 9.26
CA HIS A 167 -13.49 0.85 10.68
C HIS A 167 -15.01 1.07 10.90
N ALA A 168 -15.80 0.25 10.24
CA ALA A 168 -17.26 0.25 10.28
C ALA A 168 -17.81 -1.14 9.92
N PRO A 169 -19.09 -1.44 10.21
CA PRO A 169 -19.73 -2.73 9.91
C PRO A 169 -20.00 -2.92 8.40
N VAL A 170 -18.93 -3.09 7.63
CA VAL A 170 -18.95 -3.25 6.16
C VAL A 170 -18.62 -4.70 5.79
N VAL A 171 -19.49 -5.32 4.99
CA VAL A 171 -19.22 -6.59 4.31
C VAL A 171 -18.98 -6.30 2.83
N LEU A 172 -17.78 -6.61 2.34
CA LEU A 172 -17.42 -6.49 0.94
C LEU A 172 -17.48 -7.88 0.29
N ALA A 173 -18.40 -8.12 -0.62
CA ALA A 173 -18.57 -9.41 -1.28
C ALA A 173 -18.20 -9.29 -2.75
N VAL A 174 -17.19 -10.03 -3.20
CA VAL A 174 -16.67 -9.95 -4.56
C VAL A 174 -16.81 -11.28 -5.29
N THR A 175 -17.12 -11.26 -6.59
CA THR A 175 -17.12 -12.47 -7.42
C THR A 175 -16.06 -12.39 -8.51
N ARG A 176 -15.35 -13.50 -8.75
CA ARG A 176 -14.34 -13.60 -9.80
C ARG A 176 -14.15 -15.03 -10.33
N ARG A 177 -13.36 -15.17 -11.38
CA ARG A 177 -12.97 -16.45 -11.99
C ARG A 177 -11.48 -16.65 -11.78
N ASP A 178 -11.07 -17.76 -11.15
CA ASP A 178 -9.68 -17.94 -10.70
C ASP A 178 -8.65 -17.83 -11.85
N ARG A 179 -8.93 -18.41 -13.02
CA ARG A 179 -8.01 -18.39 -14.17
C ARG A 179 -8.02 -17.10 -15.00
N GLN A 180 -9.00 -16.22 -14.78
CA GLN A 180 -9.20 -15.00 -15.59
C GLN A 180 -9.04 -13.72 -14.77
N SER A 181 -8.74 -13.84 -13.47
CA SER A 181 -8.42 -12.72 -12.61
C SER A 181 -6.97 -12.27 -12.82
N PRO A 182 -6.69 -10.96 -12.73
CA PRO A 182 -5.31 -10.48 -12.69
C PRO A 182 -4.52 -11.14 -11.56
N GLU A 183 -3.30 -11.59 -11.85
CA GLU A 183 -2.43 -12.29 -10.88
C GLU A 183 -2.18 -11.46 -9.62
N SER A 184 -2.06 -10.14 -9.76
CA SER A 184 -1.86 -9.20 -8.66
C SER A 184 -3.00 -9.23 -7.64
N LEU A 185 -4.26 -9.30 -8.10
CA LEU A 185 -5.43 -9.42 -7.25
C LEU A 185 -5.50 -10.81 -6.59
N ALA A 186 -5.26 -11.88 -7.36
CA ALA A 186 -5.32 -13.25 -6.86
C ALA A 186 -4.25 -13.54 -5.79
N ALA A 187 -3.00 -13.11 -6.02
CA ALA A 187 -1.90 -13.23 -5.06
C ALA A 187 -2.19 -12.46 -3.77
N ARG A 188 -2.82 -11.28 -3.89
CA ARG A 188 -3.17 -10.45 -2.75
C ARG A 188 -4.31 -11.01 -1.91
N LEU A 189 -5.42 -11.36 -2.54
CA LEU A 189 -6.54 -12.01 -1.86
C LEU A 189 -6.08 -13.28 -1.15
N THR A 190 -5.04 -13.95 -1.67
CA THR A 190 -4.45 -15.13 -1.03
C THR A 190 -3.60 -14.79 0.19
N ARG A 191 -2.76 -13.74 0.15
CA ARG A 191 -1.98 -13.29 1.33
C ARG A 191 -2.88 -12.91 2.52
N GLU A 192 -4.00 -12.24 2.24
CA GLU A 192 -4.93 -11.81 3.28
C GLU A 192 -5.89 -12.93 3.77
N LEU A 193 -5.80 -14.15 3.20
CA LEU A 193 -6.43 -15.33 3.82
C LEU A 193 -5.68 -15.72 5.09
N ASP A 194 -4.35 -15.62 5.10
CA ASP A 194 -3.51 -16.03 6.23
C ASP A 194 -3.66 -15.08 7.43
N THR A 195 -4.01 -13.82 7.18
CA THR A 195 -4.31 -12.80 8.21
C THR A 195 -5.74 -12.92 8.75
N GLY A 196 -6.62 -13.69 8.09
CA GLY A 196 -8.03 -13.85 8.46
C GLY A 196 -8.95 -12.67 8.07
N THR A 197 -8.45 -11.71 7.31
CA THR A 197 -9.21 -10.54 6.82
C THR A 197 -10.14 -10.90 5.66
N VAL A 198 -9.75 -11.91 4.86
CA VAL A 198 -10.51 -12.41 3.70
C VAL A 198 -11.10 -13.79 3.98
N VAL A 199 -12.34 -14.03 3.54
CA VAL A 199 -12.98 -15.35 3.55
C VAL A 199 -13.21 -15.79 2.11
N ARG A 200 -12.51 -16.85 1.67
CA ARG A 200 -12.70 -17.42 0.32
C ARG A 200 -13.83 -18.46 0.31
N LEU A 201 -14.73 -18.33 -0.67
CA LEU A 201 -15.83 -19.24 -0.97
C LEU A 201 -15.73 -19.75 -2.41
N GLY A 202 -15.07 -20.90 -2.60
CA GLY A 202 -15.00 -21.57 -3.90
C GLY A 202 -16.29 -22.34 -4.20
N LEU A 203 -17.01 -21.93 -5.25
CA LEU A 203 -18.23 -22.60 -5.68
C LEU A 203 -17.89 -23.85 -6.50
N ARG A 204 -18.33 -25.00 -6.00
CA ARG A 204 -18.23 -26.28 -6.70
C ARG A 204 -19.42 -26.51 -7.65
N PRO A 205 -19.28 -27.39 -8.65
CA PRO A 205 -20.41 -27.89 -9.43
C PRO A 205 -21.52 -28.45 -8.53
N LEU A 206 -22.75 -28.40 -9.01
CA LEU A 206 -23.89 -29.01 -8.34
C LEU A 206 -23.74 -30.52 -8.33
N SER A 207 -24.26 -31.17 -7.29
CA SER A 207 -24.29 -32.62 -7.26
C SER A 207 -25.35 -33.17 -8.21
N ALA A 208 -25.22 -34.43 -8.63
CA ALA A 208 -26.24 -35.12 -9.40
C ALA A 208 -27.63 -35.07 -8.72
N ARG A 209 -27.65 -35.09 -7.37
CA ARG A 209 -28.86 -34.94 -6.57
C ARG A 209 -29.49 -33.56 -6.74
N ASP A 210 -28.70 -32.49 -6.63
CA ASP A 210 -29.18 -31.12 -6.80
C ASP A 210 -29.69 -30.88 -8.23
N CYS A 211 -29.03 -31.47 -9.24
CA CYS A 211 -29.45 -31.44 -10.63
C CYS A 211 -30.77 -32.19 -10.87
N ALA A 212 -30.97 -33.35 -10.24
CA ALA A 212 -32.24 -34.07 -10.29
C ALA A 212 -33.38 -33.29 -9.64
N GLU A 213 -33.12 -32.62 -8.53
CA GLU A 213 -34.08 -31.74 -7.88
C GLU A 213 -34.41 -30.51 -8.75
N LEU A 214 -33.43 -29.95 -9.45
CA LEU A 214 -33.62 -28.87 -10.44
C LEU A 214 -34.44 -29.29 -11.66
N ALA A 215 -34.29 -30.53 -12.13
CA ALA A 215 -35.08 -31.05 -13.25
C ALA A 215 -36.57 -31.14 -12.90
N GLY A 216 -36.89 -31.39 -11.63
CA GLY A 216 -38.26 -31.54 -11.13
C GLY A 216 -38.91 -32.88 -11.52
N PRO A 217 -40.11 -33.17 -11.00
CA PRO A 217 -40.81 -34.41 -11.28
C PRO A 217 -41.30 -34.42 -12.74
N GLY A 218 -40.75 -35.32 -13.56
CA GLY A 218 -41.17 -35.48 -14.96
C GLY A 218 -40.06 -35.90 -15.94
N LEU A 219 -38.78 -35.79 -15.55
CA LEU A 219 -37.67 -36.28 -16.37
C LEU A 219 -37.19 -37.66 -15.88
N PRO A 220 -37.05 -38.67 -16.75
CA PRO A 220 -36.51 -39.97 -16.37
C PRO A 220 -35.11 -39.86 -15.72
N PRO A 221 -34.79 -40.70 -14.73
CA PRO A 221 -33.47 -40.67 -14.07
C PRO A 221 -32.29 -40.85 -15.04
N ALA A 222 -32.44 -41.68 -16.07
CA ALA A 222 -31.42 -41.91 -17.09
C ALA A 222 -31.12 -40.66 -17.92
N GLU A 223 -32.15 -39.91 -18.31
CA GLU A 223 -32.02 -38.65 -19.05
C GLU A 223 -31.43 -37.56 -18.17
N THR A 224 -31.86 -37.47 -16.91
CA THR A 224 -31.27 -36.56 -15.92
C THR A 224 -29.77 -36.83 -15.72
N ALA A 225 -29.37 -38.11 -15.66
CA ALA A 225 -27.97 -38.51 -15.53
C ALA A 225 -27.15 -38.15 -16.79
N ALA A 226 -27.73 -38.29 -17.99
CA ALA A 226 -27.10 -37.87 -19.23
C ALA A 226 -26.88 -36.34 -19.29
N LEU A 227 -27.89 -35.54 -18.91
CA LEU A 227 -27.77 -34.08 -18.81
C LEU A 227 -26.75 -33.67 -17.74
N TYR A 228 -26.72 -34.35 -16.60
CA TYR A 228 -25.72 -34.12 -15.56
C TYR A 228 -24.30 -34.41 -16.06
N ALA A 229 -24.09 -35.55 -16.73
CA ALA A 229 -22.80 -35.91 -17.30
C ALA A 229 -22.33 -34.88 -18.35
N ALA A 230 -23.22 -34.44 -19.24
CA ALA A 230 -22.91 -33.46 -20.27
C ALA A 230 -22.66 -32.04 -19.74
N SER A 231 -23.29 -31.69 -18.61
CA SER A 231 -23.08 -30.39 -17.95
C SER A 231 -21.94 -30.38 -16.93
N GLU A 232 -21.45 -31.56 -16.54
CA GLU A 232 -20.53 -31.78 -15.42
C GLU A 232 -20.99 -31.08 -14.13
N GLY A 233 -22.31 -30.97 -13.93
CA GLY A 233 -22.90 -30.28 -12.78
C GLY A 233 -22.79 -28.76 -12.81
N ASN A 234 -22.38 -28.14 -13.93
CA ASN A 234 -22.44 -26.69 -14.10
C ASN A 234 -23.92 -26.26 -14.22
N PRO A 235 -24.46 -25.46 -13.28
CA PRO A 235 -25.87 -25.07 -13.27
C PRO A 235 -26.35 -24.43 -14.58
N PHE A 236 -25.55 -23.54 -15.17
CA PHE A 236 -25.92 -22.87 -16.42
C PHE A 236 -26.00 -23.88 -17.57
N TYR A 237 -25.02 -24.78 -17.68
CA TYR A 237 -24.99 -25.78 -18.76
C TYR A 237 -26.14 -26.77 -18.59
N PHE A 238 -26.35 -27.25 -17.36
CA PHE A 238 -27.43 -28.18 -17.03
C PHE A 238 -28.81 -27.59 -17.37
N LEU A 239 -29.08 -26.36 -16.94
CA LEU A 239 -30.36 -25.69 -17.22
C LEU A 239 -30.57 -25.45 -18.71
N THR A 240 -29.50 -25.10 -19.45
CA THR A 240 -29.58 -24.89 -20.90
C THR A 240 -29.89 -26.19 -21.64
N LEU A 241 -29.19 -27.28 -21.30
CA LEU A 241 -29.44 -28.60 -21.88
C LEU A 241 -30.84 -29.13 -21.52
N LEU A 242 -31.29 -28.90 -20.28
CA LEU A 242 -32.64 -29.25 -19.83
C LEU A 242 -33.73 -28.50 -20.59
N GLN A 243 -33.52 -27.20 -20.87
CA GLN A 243 -34.44 -26.40 -21.68
C GLN A 243 -34.50 -26.90 -23.13
N ALA A 244 -33.36 -27.20 -23.75
CA ALA A 244 -33.30 -27.76 -25.10
C ALA A 244 -34.02 -29.10 -25.18
N HIS A 245 -33.78 -29.99 -24.20
CA HIS A 245 -34.44 -31.29 -24.12
C HIS A 245 -35.97 -31.16 -24.01
N ARG A 246 -36.48 -30.22 -23.21
CA ARG A 246 -37.91 -29.91 -23.12
C ARG A 246 -38.51 -29.28 -24.38
N GLY A 247 -37.68 -28.65 -25.21
CA GLY A 247 -38.06 -28.01 -26.46
C GLY A 247 -38.11 -28.94 -27.67
N GLY A 248 -37.76 -30.22 -27.52
CA GLY A 248 -37.79 -31.22 -28.59
C GLY A 248 -36.68 -31.07 -29.65
N THR A 249 -35.59 -30.39 -29.32
CA THR A 249 -34.48 -30.11 -30.25
C THR A 249 -33.32 -31.11 -30.16
N THR A 250 -33.48 -32.22 -29.45
CA THR A 250 -32.48 -33.30 -29.37
C THR A 250 -32.71 -34.35 -30.45
N PRO A 251 -31.73 -34.62 -31.35
CA PRO A 251 -31.82 -35.74 -32.29
C PRO A 251 -31.90 -37.09 -31.56
N GLU A 252 -32.66 -38.04 -32.09
CA GLU A 252 -32.95 -39.37 -31.50
C GLU A 252 -31.72 -40.30 -31.34
N SER A 253 -30.48 -39.86 -31.55
CA SER A 253 -29.31 -40.72 -31.36
C SER A 253 -28.01 -39.96 -31.10
N SER A 254 -27.33 -40.39 -30.03
CA SER A 254 -25.96 -40.07 -29.58
C SER A 254 -25.72 -38.67 -28.98
N ALA A 255 -24.98 -38.67 -27.86
CA ALA A 255 -24.46 -37.57 -27.03
C ALA A 255 -24.97 -36.14 -27.31
N PRO A 256 -25.50 -35.41 -26.29
CA PRO A 256 -25.96 -34.04 -26.48
C PRO A 256 -24.86 -33.16 -27.08
N PRO A 257 -25.14 -32.39 -28.15
CA PRO A 257 -24.15 -31.54 -28.79
C PRO A 257 -23.54 -30.53 -27.81
N GLY A 258 -22.28 -30.15 -28.05
CA GLY A 258 -21.59 -29.15 -27.23
C GLY A 258 -22.36 -27.84 -27.17
N LEU A 259 -22.37 -27.18 -26.00
CA LEU A 259 -23.14 -25.96 -25.73
C LEU A 259 -22.96 -24.86 -26.81
N GLY A 260 -21.76 -24.71 -27.36
CA GLY A 260 -21.48 -23.75 -28.42
C GLY A 260 -22.29 -24.01 -29.69
N THR A 261 -22.44 -25.27 -30.10
CA THR A 261 -23.22 -25.67 -31.27
C THR A 261 -24.71 -25.41 -31.05
N LEU A 262 -25.24 -25.79 -29.88
CA LEU A 262 -26.64 -25.53 -29.52
C LEU A 262 -26.97 -24.03 -29.53
N LEU A 263 -26.09 -23.21 -28.96
CA LEU A 263 -26.28 -21.76 -28.92
C LEU A 263 -26.11 -21.11 -30.30
N LEU A 264 -25.23 -21.63 -31.16
CA LEU A 264 -25.09 -21.16 -32.53
C LEU A 264 -26.29 -21.53 -33.39
N ASP A 265 -26.85 -22.74 -33.24
CA ASP A 265 -28.05 -23.19 -33.95
C ASP A 265 -29.28 -22.34 -33.58
N GLU A 266 -29.39 -21.92 -32.33
CA GLU A 266 -30.44 -21.00 -31.91
C GLU A 266 -30.29 -19.62 -32.58
N LEU A 267 -29.06 -19.18 -32.86
CA LEU A 267 -28.78 -17.93 -33.55
C LEU A 267 -28.95 -18.02 -35.08
N THR A 268 -28.78 -19.20 -35.70
CA THR A 268 -29.01 -19.38 -37.14
C THR A 268 -30.50 -19.40 -37.49
N ALA A 269 -31.36 -19.80 -36.55
CA ALA A 269 -32.82 -19.78 -36.71
C ALA A 269 -33.44 -18.36 -36.65
N LEU A 270 -32.65 -17.32 -36.39
CA LEU A 270 -33.13 -15.94 -36.31
C LEU A 270 -33.26 -15.29 -37.69
N ALA A 271 -34.33 -14.53 -37.89
CA ALA A 271 -34.45 -13.66 -39.06
C ALA A 271 -33.30 -12.62 -39.07
N PRO A 272 -32.84 -12.12 -40.23
CA PRO A 272 -31.76 -11.13 -40.30
C PRO A 272 -32.02 -9.88 -39.46
N SER A 273 -33.29 -9.50 -39.40
CA SER A 273 -33.88 -8.44 -38.59
C SER A 273 -33.61 -8.61 -37.08
N GLN A 274 -33.87 -9.81 -36.58
CA GLN A 274 -33.69 -10.23 -35.19
C GLN A 274 -32.22 -10.43 -34.86
N ARG A 275 -31.45 -11.03 -35.80
CA ARG A 275 -30.01 -11.22 -35.64
C ARG A 275 -29.28 -9.89 -35.48
N GLY A 276 -29.65 -8.88 -36.26
CA GLY A 276 -29.07 -7.53 -36.14
C GLY A 276 -29.31 -6.88 -34.77
N ILE A 277 -30.46 -7.13 -34.14
CA ILE A 277 -30.75 -6.65 -32.77
C ILE A 277 -29.87 -7.37 -31.76
N VAL A 278 -29.74 -8.69 -31.87
CA VAL A 278 -28.91 -9.50 -30.97
C VAL A 278 -27.43 -9.10 -31.07
N ASP A 279 -26.92 -8.91 -32.30
CA ASP A 279 -25.56 -8.41 -32.56
C ASP A 279 -25.35 -7.01 -31.94
N ALA A 280 -26.31 -6.09 -32.13
CA ALA A 280 -26.23 -4.74 -31.58
C ALA A 280 -26.27 -4.73 -30.05
N VAL A 281 -27.12 -5.55 -29.41
CA VAL A 281 -27.14 -5.69 -27.94
C VAL A 281 -25.81 -6.27 -27.43
N ALA A 282 -25.20 -7.21 -28.16
CA ALA A 282 -23.91 -7.76 -27.79
C ALA A 282 -22.79 -6.69 -27.84
N VAL A 283 -22.77 -5.87 -28.89
CA VAL A 283 -21.81 -4.77 -29.08
C VAL A 283 -22.02 -3.62 -28.09
N LEU A 284 -23.27 -3.21 -27.86
CA LEU A 284 -23.61 -2.07 -27.00
C LEU A 284 -23.46 -2.36 -25.50
N GLY A 285 -23.71 -3.60 -25.08
CA GLY A 285 -23.59 -3.98 -23.68
C GLY A 285 -24.49 -3.18 -22.75
N GLU A 286 -23.87 -2.48 -21.80
CA GLU A 286 -24.56 -1.66 -20.80
C GLU A 286 -25.24 -0.43 -21.42
N HIS A 287 -24.91 -0.07 -22.66
CA HIS A 287 -25.56 1.02 -23.39
C HIS A 287 -26.76 0.55 -24.24
N ALA A 288 -27.15 -0.73 -24.17
CA ALA A 288 -28.16 -1.34 -25.03
C ALA A 288 -29.62 -0.96 -24.63
N THR A 289 -29.94 0.33 -24.57
CA THR A 289 -31.35 0.78 -24.48
C THR A 289 -32.08 0.50 -25.79
N PRO A 290 -33.41 0.32 -25.79
CA PRO A 290 -34.18 0.19 -27.03
C PRO A 290 -33.92 1.34 -28.02
N ALA A 291 -33.75 2.57 -27.51
CA ALA A 291 -33.40 3.72 -28.32
C ALA A 291 -32.00 3.60 -28.96
N MET A 292 -30.99 3.18 -28.20
CA MET A 292 -29.64 3.00 -28.72
C MET A 292 -29.56 1.86 -29.74
N VAL A 293 -30.19 0.72 -29.45
CA VAL A 293 -30.27 -0.43 -30.35
C VAL A 293 -30.99 -0.04 -31.64
N SER A 294 -32.07 0.73 -31.55
CA SER A 294 -32.79 1.25 -32.72
C SER A 294 -31.87 2.11 -33.61
N ARG A 295 -31.09 3.03 -33.01
CA ARG A 295 -30.18 3.90 -33.76
C ARG A 295 -29.01 3.15 -34.41
N VAL A 296 -28.39 2.22 -33.68
CA VAL A 296 -27.26 1.42 -34.20
C VAL A 296 -27.70 0.43 -35.28
N THR A 297 -28.89 -0.15 -35.16
CA THR A 297 -29.42 -1.06 -36.19
C THR A 297 -30.07 -0.32 -37.36
N GLY A 298 -30.43 0.95 -37.20
CA GLY A 298 -31.19 1.73 -38.17
C GLY A 298 -32.66 1.31 -38.28
N ARG A 299 -33.20 0.62 -37.26
CA ARG A 299 -34.55 0.02 -37.27
C ARG A 299 -35.40 0.64 -36.17
N SER A 300 -36.59 1.11 -36.50
CA SER A 300 -37.50 1.78 -35.57
C SER A 300 -38.95 1.39 -35.85
N GLY A 301 -39.88 1.83 -34.98
CA GLY A 301 -41.31 1.60 -35.18
C GLY A 301 -41.83 0.25 -34.69
N THR A 302 -42.99 -0.14 -35.23
CA THR A 302 -43.76 -1.32 -34.80
C THR A 302 -43.03 -2.64 -35.08
N GLU A 303 -42.33 -2.74 -36.21
CA GLU A 303 -41.56 -3.93 -36.59
C GLU A 303 -40.39 -4.20 -35.63
N PHE A 304 -39.65 -3.16 -35.23
CA PHE A 304 -38.58 -3.28 -34.24
C PHE A 304 -39.14 -3.79 -32.90
N THR A 305 -40.27 -3.22 -32.46
CA THR A 305 -40.93 -3.62 -31.21
C THR A 305 -41.39 -5.09 -31.27
N ALA A 306 -41.93 -5.52 -32.41
CA ALA A 306 -42.32 -6.91 -32.63
C ALA A 306 -41.12 -7.87 -32.60
N ASP A 307 -39.99 -7.49 -33.20
CA ASP A 307 -38.74 -8.28 -33.16
C ASP A 307 -38.17 -8.39 -31.73
N VAL A 308 -38.15 -7.29 -30.96
CA VAL A 308 -37.74 -7.32 -29.54
C VAL A 308 -38.65 -8.24 -28.73
N HIS A 309 -39.97 -8.14 -28.90
CA HIS A 309 -40.92 -9.04 -28.23
C HIS A 309 -40.74 -10.51 -28.65
N ALA A 310 -40.45 -10.79 -29.92
CA ALA A 310 -40.15 -12.14 -30.39
C ALA A 310 -38.88 -12.70 -29.73
N LEU A 311 -37.82 -11.90 -29.64
CA LEU A 311 -36.56 -12.26 -28.98
C LEU A 311 -36.72 -12.44 -27.47
N THR A 312 -37.56 -11.64 -26.80
CA THR A 312 -37.88 -11.81 -25.38
C THR A 312 -38.72 -13.06 -25.12
N ARG A 313 -39.69 -13.38 -26.00
CA ARG A 313 -40.45 -14.65 -25.90
C ARG A 313 -39.58 -15.89 -26.09
N ARG A 314 -38.52 -15.79 -26.89
CA ARG A 314 -37.49 -16.83 -27.05
C ARG A 314 -36.47 -16.86 -25.90
N ASP A 315 -36.63 -16.00 -24.89
CA ASP A 315 -35.68 -15.83 -23.79
C ASP A 315 -34.23 -15.56 -24.26
N LEU A 316 -34.05 -14.93 -25.42
CA LEU A 316 -32.74 -14.47 -25.89
C LEU A 316 -32.42 -13.09 -25.32
N LEU A 317 -33.43 -12.22 -25.26
CA LEU A 317 -33.34 -10.88 -24.67
C LEU A 317 -34.18 -10.76 -23.40
N ARG A 318 -33.61 -10.12 -22.38
CA ARG A 318 -34.28 -9.78 -21.12
C ARG A 318 -34.17 -8.28 -20.86
N SER A 319 -35.22 -7.70 -20.30
CA SER A 319 -35.19 -6.33 -19.78
C SER A 319 -34.54 -6.31 -18.41
N ALA A 320 -33.46 -5.55 -18.28
CA ALA A 320 -32.81 -5.26 -17.00
C ALA A 320 -33.47 -4.02 -16.34
N PRO A 321 -33.17 -3.76 -15.04
CA PRO A 321 -33.52 -2.48 -14.41
C PRO A 321 -33.04 -1.30 -15.28
N GLN A 322 -33.76 -0.17 -15.26
CA GLN A 322 -33.51 1.02 -16.10
C GLN A 322 -33.86 0.87 -17.60
N GLY A 323 -34.46 -0.24 -18.02
CA GLY A 323 -34.96 -0.41 -19.39
C GLY A 323 -33.91 -0.86 -20.41
N LEU A 324 -32.77 -1.36 -19.95
CA LEU A 324 -31.72 -1.93 -20.79
C LEU A 324 -32.11 -3.30 -21.35
N LEU A 325 -31.75 -3.56 -22.60
CA LEU A 325 -31.86 -4.88 -23.22
C LEU A 325 -30.58 -5.66 -22.94
N THR A 326 -30.71 -6.84 -22.36
CA THR A 326 -29.58 -7.71 -22.02
C THR A 326 -29.78 -9.09 -22.64
N LEU A 327 -28.69 -9.72 -23.05
CA LEU A 327 -28.74 -11.13 -23.44
C LEU A 327 -28.91 -11.99 -22.18
N ARG A 328 -29.68 -13.08 -22.29
CA ARG A 328 -30.00 -13.95 -21.12
C ARG A 328 -28.78 -14.40 -20.33
N HIS A 329 -27.62 -14.53 -20.98
CA HIS A 329 -26.39 -14.96 -20.33
C HIS A 329 -25.13 -14.36 -20.99
N PRO A 330 -24.08 -14.03 -20.20
CA PRO A 330 -22.82 -13.51 -20.73
C PRO A 330 -22.13 -14.41 -21.77
N VAL A 331 -22.24 -15.73 -21.64
CA VAL A 331 -21.67 -16.67 -22.64
C VAL A 331 -22.33 -16.52 -24.00
N VAL A 332 -23.65 -16.30 -24.04
CA VAL A 332 -24.37 -16.06 -25.31
C VAL A 332 -23.88 -14.76 -25.95
N ARG A 333 -23.64 -13.73 -25.13
CA ARG A 333 -23.07 -12.47 -25.61
C ARG A 333 -21.69 -12.66 -26.24
N THR A 334 -20.77 -13.33 -25.57
CA THR A 334 -19.42 -13.57 -26.11
C THR A 334 -19.50 -14.32 -27.43
N LEU A 335 -20.33 -15.37 -27.51
CA LEU A 335 -20.54 -16.12 -28.76
C LEU A 335 -21.16 -15.27 -29.88
N VAL A 336 -22.17 -14.44 -29.58
CA VAL A 336 -22.75 -13.51 -30.56
C VAL A 336 -21.68 -12.55 -31.04
N HIS A 337 -20.97 -11.90 -30.12
CA HIS A 337 -19.94 -10.92 -30.44
C HIS A 337 -18.78 -11.51 -31.26
N GLU A 338 -18.32 -12.72 -30.94
CA GLU A 338 -17.26 -13.40 -31.70
C GLU A 338 -17.75 -13.88 -33.08
N SER A 339 -19.02 -14.27 -33.19
CA SER A 339 -19.63 -14.71 -34.46
C SER A 339 -20.13 -13.55 -35.34
N THR A 340 -20.27 -12.33 -34.81
CA THR A 340 -20.59 -11.14 -35.61
C THR A 340 -19.39 -10.76 -36.49
N PRO A 341 -19.55 -10.58 -37.82
CA PRO A 341 -18.46 -10.20 -38.71
C PRO A 341 -17.74 -8.92 -38.28
N LEU A 342 -16.40 -8.90 -38.37
CA LEU A 342 -15.54 -7.80 -37.89
C LEU A 342 -15.99 -6.42 -38.39
N LEU A 343 -16.20 -6.25 -39.70
CA LEU A 343 -16.59 -4.96 -40.28
C LEU A 343 -17.96 -4.48 -39.78
N ARG A 344 -18.89 -5.40 -39.49
CA ARG A 344 -20.20 -5.06 -38.91
C ARG A 344 -20.04 -4.61 -37.47
N ARG A 345 -19.19 -5.28 -36.68
CA ARG A 345 -18.87 -4.84 -35.32
C ARG A 345 -18.25 -3.45 -35.29
N VAL A 346 -17.24 -3.21 -36.13
CA VAL A 346 -16.58 -1.90 -36.27
C VAL A 346 -17.61 -0.81 -36.55
N GLU A 347 -18.53 -1.03 -37.50
CA GLU A 347 -19.58 -0.07 -37.82
C GLU A 347 -20.55 0.16 -36.66
N MET A 348 -20.94 -0.90 -35.94
CA MET A 348 -21.81 -0.77 -34.76
C MET A 348 -21.13 0.02 -33.63
N HIS A 349 -19.85 -0.23 -33.35
CA HIS A 349 -19.09 0.57 -32.37
C HIS A 349 -18.96 2.03 -32.83
N ARG A 350 -18.71 2.28 -34.11
CA ARG A 350 -18.64 3.65 -34.67
C ARG A 350 -19.96 4.41 -34.50
N LEU A 351 -21.09 3.76 -34.76
CA LEU A 351 -22.42 4.33 -34.56
C LEU A 351 -22.70 4.56 -33.07
N ALA A 352 -22.39 3.60 -32.21
CA ALA A 352 -22.53 3.75 -30.76
C ALA A 352 -21.75 4.96 -30.22
N ALA A 353 -20.48 5.13 -30.62
CA ALA A 353 -19.65 6.27 -30.21
C ALA A 353 -20.26 7.63 -30.64
N ARG A 354 -20.91 7.68 -31.82
CA ARG A 354 -21.60 8.88 -32.33
C ARG A 354 -22.87 9.18 -31.56
N GLU A 355 -23.68 8.17 -31.28
CA GLU A 355 -24.92 8.37 -30.53
C GLU A 355 -24.66 8.74 -29.07
N LEU A 356 -23.65 8.14 -28.44
CA LEU A 356 -23.16 8.52 -27.11
C LEU A 356 -22.70 9.99 -27.10
N ALA A 357 -21.97 10.43 -28.13
CA ALA A 357 -21.58 11.84 -28.26
C ALA A 357 -22.80 12.78 -28.32
N ARG A 358 -23.85 12.42 -29.07
CA ARG A 358 -25.09 13.21 -29.15
C ARG A 358 -25.88 13.23 -27.86
N ALA A 359 -25.80 12.16 -27.08
CA ALA A 359 -26.41 12.06 -25.75
C ALA A 359 -25.62 12.81 -24.66
N GLY A 360 -24.48 13.43 -25.00
CA GLY A 360 -23.64 14.16 -24.04
C GLY A 360 -22.74 13.26 -23.19
N ALA A 361 -22.53 12.00 -23.58
CA ALA A 361 -21.64 11.08 -22.88
C ALA A 361 -20.20 11.61 -22.88
N SER A 362 -19.49 11.34 -21.79
CA SER A 362 -18.11 11.73 -21.59
C SER A 362 -17.15 11.08 -22.60
N ALA A 363 -15.96 11.65 -22.76
CA ALA A 363 -14.94 11.06 -23.62
C ALA A 363 -14.51 9.66 -23.14
N ALA A 364 -14.50 9.43 -21.82
CA ALA A 364 -14.15 8.15 -21.21
C ALA A 364 -15.16 7.04 -21.54
N GLU A 365 -16.46 7.33 -21.47
CA GLU A 365 -17.52 6.38 -21.85
C GLU A 365 -17.47 6.05 -23.36
N ARG A 366 -17.12 7.04 -24.18
CA ARG A 366 -17.01 6.87 -25.64
C ARG A 366 -15.73 6.13 -26.06
N ALA A 367 -14.67 6.20 -25.26
CA ALA A 367 -13.34 5.74 -25.64
C ALA A 367 -13.30 4.26 -26.05
N HIS A 368 -14.05 3.38 -25.36
CA HIS A 368 -14.13 1.97 -25.70
C HIS A 368 -14.69 1.75 -27.12
N HIS A 369 -15.83 2.39 -27.44
CA HIS A 369 -16.43 2.27 -28.77
C HIS A 369 -15.55 2.92 -29.85
N VAL A 370 -14.87 4.02 -29.51
CA VAL A 370 -13.90 4.64 -30.43
C VAL A 370 -12.74 3.68 -30.73
N GLU A 371 -12.11 3.10 -29.71
CA GLU A 371 -11.02 2.13 -29.84
C GLU A 371 -11.43 0.93 -30.70
N GLN A 372 -12.59 0.31 -30.42
CA GLN A 372 -13.08 -0.85 -31.18
C GLN A 372 -13.48 -0.52 -32.63
N SER A 373 -13.74 0.75 -32.94
CA SER A 373 -14.08 1.21 -34.30
C SER A 373 -12.88 1.72 -35.11
N LEU A 374 -11.72 1.89 -34.47
CA LEU A 374 -10.57 2.55 -35.08
C LEU A 374 -9.76 1.57 -35.92
N THR A 375 -9.98 1.57 -37.24
CA THR A 375 -9.25 0.70 -38.19
C THR A 375 -8.12 1.39 -38.94
N ALA A 376 -8.12 2.72 -38.96
CA ALA A 376 -7.12 3.56 -39.63
C ALA A 376 -6.98 4.90 -38.89
N TRP A 377 -6.04 5.74 -39.30
CA TRP A 377 -5.88 7.09 -38.74
C TRP A 377 -7.17 7.91 -38.93
N ASP A 378 -7.78 8.31 -37.83
CA ASP A 378 -8.90 9.25 -37.77
C ASP A 378 -8.61 10.29 -36.68
N PRO A 379 -8.29 11.56 -37.05
CA PRO A 379 -7.98 12.62 -36.09
C PRO A 379 -9.10 12.88 -35.08
N ALA A 380 -10.37 12.73 -35.47
CA ALA A 380 -11.51 13.00 -34.59
C ALA A 380 -11.67 11.89 -33.55
N ALA A 381 -11.51 10.63 -33.96
CA ALA A 381 -11.46 9.49 -33.05
C ALA A 381 -10.30 9.61 -32.04
N VAL A 382 -9.10 9.93 -32.54
CA VAL A 382 -7.91 10.10 -31.69
C VAL A 382 -8.06 11.27 -30.72
N ALA A 383 -8.72 12.38 -31.12
CA ALA A 383 -9.01 13.48 -30.20
C ALA A 383 -9.89 13.04 -29.02
N VAL A 384 -10.86 12.13 -29.23
CA VAL A 384 -11.69 11.58 -28.15
C VAL A 384 -10.85 10.74 -27.19
N LEU A 385 -9.93 9.91 -27.70
CA LEU A 385 -9.02 9.12 -26.87
C LEU A 385 -8.07 10.02 -26.05
N GLU A 386 -7.55 11.09 -26.66
CA GLU A 386 -6.68 12.05 -25.97
C GLU A 386 -7.43 12.86 -24.89
N GLU A 387 -8.68 13.23 -25.15
CA GLU A 387 -9.56 13.90 -24.18
C GLU A 387 -9.90 12.96 -23.01
N ALA A 388 -10.24 11.70 -23.32
CA ALA A 388 -10.47 10.67 -22.32
C ALA A 388 -9.23 10.49 -21.43
N ALA A 389 -8.05 10.36 -22.03
CA ALA A 389 -6.78 10.24 -21.32
C ALA A 389 -6.46 11.46 -20.44
N ALA A 390 -6.73 12.68 -20.94
CA ALA A 390 -6.51 13.89 -20.16
C ALA A 390 -7.42 13.96 -18.92
N ARG A 391 -8.70 13.58 -19.05
CA ARG A 391 -9.67 13.59 -17.94
C ARG A 391 -9.37 12.53 -16.88
N THR A 392 -8.82 11.39 -17.27
CA THR A 392 -8.54 10.28 -16.34
C THR A 392 -7.11 10.27 -15.82
N ALA A 393 -6.23 11.16 -16.28
CA ALA A 393 -4.81 11.15 -15.92
C ALA A 393 -4.53 11.16 -14.41
N ARG A 394 -5.36 11.84 -13.61
CA ARG A 394 -5.20 11.95 -12.16
C ARG A 394 -5.82 10.80 -11.37
N THR A 395 -6.95 10.27 -11.84
CA THR A 395 -7.73 9.28 -11.09
C THR A 395 -7.50 7.85 -11.59
N ALA A 396 -7.14 7.68 -12.86
CA ALA A 396 -6.86 6.40 -13.51
C ALA A 396 -5.73 6.51 -14.55
N PRO A 397 -4.48 6.70 -14.09
CA PRO A 397 -3.31 6.84 -14.97
C PRO A 397 -3.09 5.63 -15.89
N ALA A 398 -3.49 4.41 -15.48
CA ALA A 398 -3.40 3.22 -16.33
C ALA A 398 -4.30 3.32 -17.58
N SER A 399 -5.56 3.75 -17.43
CA SER A 399 -6.47 4.00 -18.56
C SER A 399 -5.95 5.13 -19.46
N CYS A 400 -5.37 6.18 -18.87
CA CYS A 400 -4.71 7.25 -19.61
C CYS A 400 -3.54 6.72 -20.46
N ALA A 401 -2.65 5.91 -19.89
CA ALA A 401 -1.54 5.29 -20.61
C ALA A 401 -2.03 4.37 -21.75
N HIS A 402 -3.10 3.61 -21.53
CA HIS A 402 -3.73 2.74 -22.54
C HIS A 402 -4.27 3.54 -23.73
N TRP A 403 -5.12 4.54 -23.49
CA TRP A 403 -5.69 5.32 -24.59
C TRP A 403 -4.65 6.15 -25.36
N LEU A 404 -3.61 6.64 -24.69
CA LEU A 404 -2.48 7.28 -25.37
C LEU A 404 -1.69 6.29 -26.22
N ASP A 405 -1.56 5.03 -25.79
CA ASP A 405 -0.96 3.97 -26.60
C ASP A 405 -1.77 3.68 -27.86
N VAL A 406 -3.09 3.53 -27.74
CA VAL A 406 -3.99 3.34 -28.88
C VAL A 406 -3.86 4.51 -29.86
N ALA A 407 -3.88 5.76 -29.38
CA ALA A 407 -3.65 6.93 -30.20
C ALA A 407 -2.29 6.89 -30.94
N LEU A 408 -1.22 6.47 -30.26
CA LEU A 408 0.13 6.37 -30.82
C LEU A 408 0.27 5.28 -31.90
N ARG A 409 -0.42 4.13 -31.74
CA ARG A 409 -0.43 3.03 -32.73
C ARG A 409 -1.08 3.43 -34.05
N HIS A 410 -2.13 4.25 -34.00
CA HIS A 410 -2.86 4.70 -35.19
C HIS A 410 -2.32 6.01 -35.79
N LEU A 411 -1.49 6.76 -35.06
CA LEU A 411 -0.82 7.96 -35.57
C LEU A 411 0.11 7.60 -36.74
N PRO A 412 0.01 8.26 -37.91
CA PRO A 412 0.91 8.00 -39.03
C PRO A 412 2.37 8.30 -38.71
N HIS A 413 3.29 7.57 -39.32
CA HIS A 413 4.73 7.84 -39.26
C HIS A 413 5.14 8.83 -40.35
N THR A 414 4.68 10.08 -40.23
CA THR A 414 5.04 11.16 -41.17
C THR A 414 5.70 12.35 -40.47
N PRO A 415 6.50 13.17 -41.17
CA PRO A 415 7.16 14.34 -40.58
C PRO A 415 6.18 15.32 -39.89
N GLU A 416 4.95 15.45 -40.40
CA GLU A 416 3.90 16.32 -39.86
C GLU A 416 3.43 15.88 -38.47
N HIS A 417 3.42 14.57 -38.20
CA HIS A 417 2.94 14.00 -36.94
C HIS A 417 4.06 13.79 -35.90
N THR A 418 5.32 14.09 -36.24
CA THR A 418 6.46 13.81 -35.36
C THR A 418 6.39 14.59 -34.04
N ALA A 419 6.01 15.88 -34.09
CA ALA A 419 5.87 16.70 -32.89
C ALA A 419 4.77 16.15 -31.96
N ARG A 420 3.60 15.83 -32.52
CA ARG A 420 2.48 15.22 -31.78
C ARG A 420 2.86 13.87 -31.19
N ARG A 421 3.58 13.02 -31.93
CA ARG A 421 4.08 11.73 -31.44
C ARG A 421 4.94 11.91 -30.19
N ARG A 422 5.91 12.82 -30.23
CA ARG A 422 6.80 13.10 -29.09
C ARG A 422 6.04 13.57 -27.85
N GLU A 423 5.05 14.43 -28.04
CA GLU A 423 4.19 14.90 -26.94
C GLU A 423 3.35 13.78 -26.33
N LEU A 424 2.72 12.94 -27.17
CA LEU A 424 1.94 11.80 -26.72
C LEU A 424 2.81 10.74 -26.03
N VAL A 425 4.02 10.48 -26.52
CA VAL A 425 4.99 9.58 -25.85
C VAL A 425 5.35 10.11 -24.47
N LEU A 426 5.65 11.41 -24.33
CA LEU A 426 5.96 12.01 -23.03
C LEU A 426 4.77 11.94 -22.06
N ARG A 427 3.54 12.19 -22.54
CA ARG A 427 2.31 12.06 -21.75
C ARG A 427 2.08 10.61 -21.31
N ARG A 428 2.28 9.64 -22.22
CA ARG A 428 2.15 8.20 -21.93
C ARG A 428 3.17 7.76 -20.90
N ALA A 429 4.45 8.12 -21.07
CA ALA A 429 5.50 7.82 -20.11
C ALA A 429 5.16 8.36 -18.71
N ARG A 430 4.68 9.60 -18.62
CA ARG A 430 4.22 10.17 -17.34
C ARG A 430 3.06 9.37 -16.72
N ALA A 431 2.08 8.95 -17.51
CA ALA A 431 0.97 8.14 -17.02
C ALA A 431 1.43 6.75 -16.54
N LEU A 432 2.34 6.11 -17.28
CA LEU A 432 2.98 4.85 -16.89
C LEU A 432 3.77 4.99 -15.60
N ALA A 433 4.58 6.04 -15.45
CA ALA A 433 5.31 6.31 -14.23
C ALA A 433 4.36 6.48 -13.02
N ALA A 434 3.23 7.16 -13.21
CA ALA A 434 2.22 7.34 -12.17
C ALA A 434 1.52 6.03 -11.76
N CYS A 435 1.29 5.09 -12.70
CA CYS A 435 0.65 3.80 -12.42
C CYS A 435 1.64 2.65 -12.13
N GLY A 436 2.91 2.94 -11.84
CA GLY A 436 3.93 1.94 -11.48
C GLY A 436 4.59 1.21 -12.66
N GLY A 437 4.24 1.57 -13.91
CA GLY A 437 4.89 1.10 -15.13
C GLY A 437 6.27 1.73 -15.37
N LEU A 438 7.12 1.78 -14.35
CA LEU A 438 8.40 2.52 -14.35
C LEU A 438 9.34 2.05 -15.47
N ARG A 439 9.46 0.73 -15.70
CA ARG A 439 10.34 0.19 -16.75
C ARG A 439 9.87 0.58 -18.15
N GLU A 440 8.57 0.45 -18.42
CA GLU A 440 8.01 0.84 -19.71
C GLU A 440 8.09 2.36 -19.92
N SER A 441 7.83 3.14 -18.87
CA SER A 441 8.04 4.60 -18.89
C SER A 441 9.48 4.95 -19.24
N ARG A 442 10.46 4.29 -18.61
CA ARG A 442 11.89 4.50 -18.89
C ARG A 442 12.20 4.22 -20.35
N ASP A 443 11.76 3.08 -20.88
CA ASP A 443 12.08 2.67 -22.25
C ASP A 443 11.54 3.69 -23.28
N LEU A 444 10.31 4.17 -23.10
CA LEU A 444 9.73 5.23 -23.92
C LEU A 444 10.52 6.56 -23.82
N LEU A 445 10.96 6.93 -22.62
CA LEU A 445 11.71 8.16 -22.41
C LEU A 445 13.10 8.08 -23.05
N GLN A 446 13.77 6.93 -22.94
CA GLN A 446 15.05 6.69 -23.59
C GLN A 446 14.93 6.76 -25.11
N GLU A 447 13.88 6.20 -25.71
CA GLU A 447 13.59 6.33 -27.14
C GLU A 447 13.36 7.79 -27.55
N LEU A 448 12.55 8.52 -26.77
CA LEU A 448 12.27 9.94 -26.99
C LEU A 448 13.54 10.80 -26.90
N ILE A 449 14.43 10.49 -25.96
CA ILE A 449 15.73 11.15 -25.76
C ILE A 449 16.73 10.74 -26.87
N ALA A 450 16.69 9.51 -27.37
CA ALA A 450 17.58 9.06 -28.44
C ALA A 450 17.20 9.67 -29.80
N THR A 451 15.96 10.11 -29.98
CA THR A 451 15.48 10.64 -31.26
C THR A 451 16.25 11.92 -31.66
N PRO A 452 16.86 11.99 -32.86
CA PRO A 452 17.62 13.16 -33.33
C PRO A 452 16.79 14.45 -33.36
N ARG A 453 17.44 15.61 -33.22
CA ARG A 453 16.80 16.92 -33.46
C ARG A 453 16.24 16.95 -34.89
N MET A 454 14.99 17.40 -35.06
CA MET A 454 14.44 17.55 -36.41
C MET A 454 15.17 18.71 -37.11
N PRO A 455 15.45 18.60 -38.42
CA PRO A 455 15.96 19.73 -39.19
C PRO A 455 14.98 20.90 -39.07
N ARG A 456 15.49 22.12 -38.85
CA ARG A 456 14.67 23.34 -38.83
C ARG A 456 13.90 23.41 -40.17
N ARG A 457 12.56 23.40 -40.11
CA ARG A 457 11.69 23.47 -41.31
C ARG A 457 11.86 24.78 -42.09
N SER A 458 12.43 25.83 -41.45
CA SER A 458 12.87 27.05 -42.11
C SER A 458 13.94 27.77 -41.25
N PRO A 459 14.96 28.41 -41.84
CA PRO A 459 15.89 29.27 -41.11
C PRO A 459 15.14 30.55 -40.70
N GLY A 460 14.49 30.52 -39.54
CA GLY A 460 13.75 31.68 -39.03
C GLY A 460 12.57 31.41 -38.09
N ASP A 461 12.22 30.15 -37.79
CA ASP A 461 11.17 29.84 -36.80
C ASP A 461 11.81 29.39 -35.45
N PRO A 462 12.15 30.33 -34.54
CA PRO A 462 12.73 30.01 -33.25
C PRO A 462 11.79 29.18 -32.34
N ALA A 463 10.48 29.31 -32.51
CA ALA A 463 9.48 28.67 -31.65
C ALA A 463 9.48 27.13 -31.78
N THR A 464 9.72 26.59 -32.97
CA THR A 464 9.77 25.13 -33.20
C THR A 464 11.06 24.48 -32.66
N GLY A 465 12.18 25.19 -32.61
CA GLY A 465 13.43 24.72 -32.01
C GLY A 465 13.39 24.73 -30.49
N GLU A 466 12.96 25.85 -29.90
CA GLU A 466 12.84 26.00 -28.44
C GLU A 466 11.85 25.00 -27.83
N ASN A 467 10.71 24.77 -28.48
CA ASN A 467 9.72 23.82 -27.98
C ASN A 467 10.22 22.36 -28.00
N GLN A 468 11.08 22.01 -28.96
CA GLN A 468 11.71 20.68 -29.04
C GLN A 468 12.75 20.48 -27.93
N ASP A 469 13.60 21.48 -27.69
CA ASP A 469 14.61 21.42 -26.62
C ASP A 469 13.94 21.37 -25.24
N ARG A 470 12.86 22.13 -25.03
CA ARG A 470 12.04 22.05 -23.80
C ARG A 470 11.41 20.69 -23.59
N LEU A 471 10.88 20.05 -24.64
CA LEU A 471 10.30 18.71 -24.55
C LEU A 471 11.37 17.67 -24.18
N ARG A 472 12.55 17.79 -24.78
CA ARG A 472 13.70 16.93 -24.47
C ARG A 472 14.12 17.06 -23.01
N VAL A 473 14.30 18.29 -22.49
CA VAL A 473 14.66 18.50 -21.08
C VAL A 473 13.60 17.89 -20.16
N ARG A 474 12.30 18.08 -20.46
CA ARG A 474 11.21 17.45 -19.69
C ARG A 474 11.27 15.92 -19.72
N ALA A 475 11.65 15.33 -20.85
CA ALA A 475 11.85 13.89 -20.97
C ALA A 475 13.06 13.41 -20.16
N VAL A 476 14.18 14.15 -20.20
CA VAL A 476 15.39 13.87 -19.41
C VAL A 476 15.12 13.92 -17.91
N VAL A 477 14.46 14.98 -17.43
CA VAL A 477 14.06 15.16 -16.03
C VAL A 477 13.16 14.00 -15.58
N LEU A 478 12.12 13.67 -16.36
CA LEU A 478 11.24 12.55 -16.02
C LEU A 478 11.96 11.20 -16.08
N CYS A 479 12.89 11.01 -17.02
CA CYS A 479 13.69 9.79 -17.12
C CYS A 479 14.60 9.65 -15.91
N ALA A 480 15.29 10.71 -15.49
CA ALA A 480 16.13 10.70 -14.30
C ALA A 480 15.33 10.38 -13.03
N LEU A 481 14.13 10.95 -12.90
CA LEU A 481 13.20 10.61 -11.81
C LEU A 481 12.82 9.12 -11.83
N VAL A 482 12.47 8.57 -13.00
CA VAL A 482 12.12 7.15 -13.15
C VAL A 482 13.31 6.23 -12.86
N GLU A 483 14.50 6.56 -13.36
CA GLU A 483 15.73 5.79 -13.09
C GLU A 483 16.02 5.77 -11.59
N ARG A 484 15.90 6.92 -10.90
CA ARG A 484 16.05 7.00 -9.44
C ARG A 484 15.04 6.11 -8.71
N HIS A 485 13.78 6.10 -9.13
CA HIS A 485 12.78 5.19 -8.55
C HIS A 485 13.02 3.71 -8.88
N LEU A 486 13.74 3.40 -9.96
CA LEU A 486 14.23 2.05 -10.26
C LEU A 486 15.57 1.70 -9.57
N GLY A 487 16.10 2.62 -8.76
CA GLY A 487 17.38 2.51 -8.06
C GLY A 487 18.63 2.69 -8.90
N ARG A 488 18.48 3.30 -10.07
CA ARG A 488 19.54 3.62 -11.04
C ARG A 488 19.98 5.07 -10.92
N CYS A 489 20.38 5.46 -9.70
CA CYS A 489 20.76 6.84 -9.38
C CYS A 489 21.98 7.30 -10.19
N THR A 490 22.94 6.42 -10.44
CA THR A 490 24.12 6.71 -11.26
C THR A 490 23.74 7.07 -12.70
N GLU A 491 22.84 6.32 -13.33
CA GLU A 491 22.32 6.63 -14.67
C GLU A 491 21.53 7.94 -14.68
N ALA A 492 20.73 8.21 -13.64
CA ALA A 492 20.00 9.47 -13.49
C ALA A 492 20.96 10.68 -13.45
N VAL A 493 21.99 10.62 -12.61
CA VAL A 493 23.03 11.67 -12.49
C VAL A 493 23.76 11.88 -13.82
N ALA A 494 24.16 10.79 -14.49
CA ALA A 494 24.87 10.87 -15.76
C ALA A 494 24.02 11.52 -16.86
N LEU A 495 22.73 11.18 -16.92
CA LEU A 495 21.78 11.75 -17.88
C LEU A 495 21.61 13.26 -17.67
N LEU A 496 21.45 13.70 -16.42
CA LEU A 496 21.26 15.10 -16.06
C LEU A 496 22.51 15.94 -16.38
N ARG A 497 23.70 15.47 -15.99
CA ARG A 497 24.97 16.16 -16.31
C ARG A 497 25.21 16.28 -17.81
N ARG A 498 24.89 15.24 -18.58
CA ARG A 498 25.01 15.27 -20.04
C ARG A 498 24.14 16.35 -20.67
N GLU A 499 22.94 16.58 -20.13
CA GLU A 499 22.04 17.61 -20.65
C GLU A 499 22.44 19.01 -20.15
N LEU A 500 22.94 19.16 -18.92
CA LEU A 500 23.52 20.41 -18.42
C LEU A 500 24.74 20.86 -19.25
N ALA A 501 25.56 19.93 -19.73
CA ALA A 501 26.72 20.23 -20.59
C ALA A 501 26.35 20.77 -21.99
N ARG A 502 25.06 20.83 -22.33
CA ARG A 502 24.57 21.34 -23.63
C ARG A 502 24.14 22.80 -23.59
N ASP A 503 24.50 23.50 -22.52
CA ASP A 503 24.17 24.91 -22.29
C ASP A 503 22.66 25.18 -22.39
N PRO A 504 21.84 24.54 -21.53
CA PRO A 504 20.40 24.71 -21.54
C PRO A 504 19.99 26.12 -21.09
N ALA A 505 18.78 26.54 -21.46
CA ALA A 505 18.23 27.82 -21.01
C ALA A 505 18.14 27.90 -19.47
N PRO A 506 18.17 29.10 -18.85
CA PRO A 506 18.15 29.24 -17.40
C PRO A 506 17.02 28.46 -16.70
N ALA A 507 15.80 28.48 -17.25
CA ALA A 507 14.68 27.72 -16.71
C ALA A 507 14.89 26.20 -16.69
N ASP A 508 15.65 25.68 -17.66
CA ASP A 508 15.99 24.26 -17.78
C ASP A 508 17.20 23.89 -16.91
N VAL A 509 18.18 24.80 -16.73
CA VAL A 509 19.25 24.66 -15.71
C VAL A 509 18.63 24.41 -14.33
N VAL A 510 17.60 25.18 -13.96
CA VAL A 510 16.94 25.00 -12.67
C VAL A 510 16.27 23.63 -12.53
N ARG A 511 15.53 23.18 -13.55
CA ARG A 511 14.87 21.86 -13.54
C ARG A 511 15.88 20.71 -13.45
N LEU A 512 16.96 20.79 -14.22
CA LEU A 512 18.01 19.78 -14.22
C LEU A 512 18.78 19.78 -12.89
N GLY A 513 19.10 20.95 -12.34
CA GLY A 513 19.78 21.09 -11.06
C GLY A 513 18.94 20.60 -9.87
N LEU A 514 17.62 20.85 -9.87
CA LEU A 514 16.69 20.32 -8.87
C LEU A 514 16.70 18.79 -8.80
N GLU A 515 16.54 18.13 -9.96
CA GLU A 515 16.60 16.67 -10.02
C GLU A 515 17.99 16.13 -9.71
N LEU A 516 19.05 16.83 -10.14
CA LEU A 516 20.43 16.42 -9.89
C LEU A 516 20.74 16.43 -8.39
N GLY A 517 20.39 17.51 -7.69
CA GLY A 517 20.55 17.59 -6.24
C GLY A 517 19.66 16.61 -5.48
N SER A 518 18.51 16.20 -6.05
CA SER A 518 17.62 15.20 -5.46
C SER A 518 18.13 13.76 -5.63
N ALA A 519 18.84 13.49 -6.73
CA ALA A 519 19.40 12.18 -7.07
C ALA A 519 20.78 11.94 -6.44
N ALA A 520 21.64 12.95 -6.38
CA ALA A 520 23.03 12.79 -5.95
C ALA A 520 23.23 12.22 -4.53
N PRO A 521 22.42 12.57 -3.51
CA PRO A 521 22.53 11.96 -2.18
C PRO A 521 22.22 10.45 -2.16
N GLN A 522 21.55 9.94 -3.20
CA GLN A 522 21.14 8.54 -3.31
C GLN A 522 22.14 7.70 -4.14
N ASP A 523 23.15 8.33 -4.74
CA ASP A 523 24.20 7.68 -5.52
C ASP A 523 25.48 7.56 -4.70
N SER A 524 25.97 6.33 -4.50
CA SER A 524 27.16 6.06 -3.65
C SER A 524 28.43 6.70 -4.19
N ASP A 525 28.51 6.93 -5.50
CA ASP A 525 29.72 7.39 -6.17
C ASP A 525 29.76 8.91 -6.35
N THR A 526 28.60 9.58 -6.42
CA THR A 526 28.54 11.02 -6.69
C THR A 526 28.54 11.85 -5.40
N SER A 527 27.80 11.52 -4.35
CA SER A 527 27.60 12.40 -3.16
C SER A 527 27.05 13.79 -3.51
N TYR A 528 26.52 14.54 -2.53
CA TYR A 528 26.06 15.90 -2.81
C TYR A 528 27.23 16.85 -3.08
N ALA A 529 28.37 16.65 -2.41
CA ALA A 529 29.55 17.47 -2.58
C ALA A 529 30.03 17.61 -4.03
N ARG A 530 29.85 16.57 -4.88
CA ARG A 530 30.26 16.59 -6.30
C ARG A 530 29.25 17.25 -7.23
N VAL A 531 28.04 17.58 -6.77
CA VAL A 531 27.02 18.31 -7.57
C VAL A 531 26.72 19.70 -7.03
N ARG A 532 27.40 20.11 -5.95
CA ARG A 532 27.17 21.40 -5.26
C ARG A 532 27.22 22.57 -6.24
N THR A 533 28.22 22.61 -7.12
CA THR A 533 28.39 23.69 -8.10
C THR A 533 27.21 23.78 -9.07
N GLU A 534 26.71 22.64 -9.57
CA GLU A 534 25.55 22.61 -10.46
C GLU A 534 24.26 23.06 -9.75
N VAL A 535 24.10 22.70 -8.46
CA VAL A 535 22.95 23.12 -7.64
C VAL A 535 23.03 24.63 -7.31
N GLU A 536 24.22 25.16 -7.02
CA GLU A 536 24.44 26.60 -6.84
C GLU A 536 24.14 27.39 -8.13
N ALA A 537 24.52 26.86 -9.29
CA ALA A 537 24.19 27.45 -10.58
C ALA A 537 22.66 27.47 -10.83
N ALA A 538 21.96 26.39 -10.45
CA ALA A 538 20.51 26.34 -10.49
C ALA A 538 19.85 27.36 -9.55
N LEU A 539 20.41 27.57 -8.36
CA LEU A 539 19.93 28.59 -7.42
C LEU A 539 20.12 30.01 -7.98
N ALA A 540 21.30 30.28 -8.54
CA ALA A 540 21.60 31.56 -9.18
C ALA A 540 20.68 31.84 -10.38
N ALA A 541 20.37 30.81 -11.18
CA ALA A 541 19.43 30.91 -12.29
C ALA A 541 17.98 31.13 -11.81
N ALA A 542 17.54 30.48 -10.74
CA ALA A 542 16.20 30.72 -10.16
C ALA A 542 16.05 32.18 -9.70
N ARG A 543 17.07 32.69 -8.99
CA ARG A 543 17.13 34.08 -8.50
C ARG A 543 17.14 35.11 -9.63
N SER A 544 17.91 34.88 -10.69
CA SER A 544 17.99 35.83 -11.80
C SER A 544 16.69 35.94 -12.59
N MET A 545 15.86 34.89 -12.57
CA MET A 545 14.51 34.89 -13.15
C MET A 545 13.44 35.46 -12.21
N GLY A 546 13.75 35.68 -10.92
CA GLY A 546 12.77 36.05 -9.91
C GLY A 546 11.72 34.98 -9.63
N ASP A 547 12.08 33.70 -9.83
CA ASP A 547 11.16 32.56 -9.64
C ASP A 547 11.28 32.02 -8.21
N GLU A 548 10.55 32.64 -7.28
CA GLU A 548 10.57 32.30 -5.84
C GLU A 548 10.20 30.82 -5.57
N VAL A 549 9.29 30.26 -6.37
CA VAL A 549 8.88 28.85 -6.29
C VAL A 549 10.08 27.95 -6.57
N LYS A 550 10.77 28.16 -7.69
CA LYS A 550 11.94 27.35 -8.00
C LYS A 550 13.11 27.62 -7.05
N GLU A 551 13.28 28.86 -6.59
CA GLU A 551 14.29 29.20 -5.58
C GLU A 551 14.09 28.39 -4.30
N ALA A 552 12.87 28.37 -3.77
CA ALA A 552 12.52 27.57 -2.59
C ALA A 552 12.84 26.08 -2.80
N GLY A 553 12.51 25.55 -3.99
CA GLY A 553 12.81 24.17 -4.35
C GLY A 553 14.31 23.85 -4.32
N VAL A 554 15.14 24.72 -4.93
CA VAL A 554 16.58 24.49 -5.01
C VAL A 554 17.22 24.61 -3.62
N LEU A 555 16.80 25.58 -2.82
CA LEU A 555 17.26 25.75 -1.44
C LEU A 555 16.93 24.54 -0.58
N ALA A 556 15.74 23.95 -0.70
CA ALA A 556 15.35 22.77 0.06
C ALA A 556 16.21 21.54 -0.28
N VAL A 557 16.47 21.31 -1.57
CA VAL A 557 17.36 20.23 -2.04
C VAL A 557 18.79 20.46 -1.55
N ALA A 558 19.28 21.70 -1.65
CA ALA A 558 20.62 22.06 -1.20
C ALA A 558 20.79 21.92 0.32
N ALA A 559 19.80 22.35 1.10
CA ALA A 559 19.79 22.22 2.56
C ALA A 559 19.92 20.77 2.99
N LEU A 560 19.13 19.88 2.37
CA LEU A 560 19.21 18.46 2.64
C LEU A 560 20.58 17.88 2.23
N GLY A 561 21.09 18.28 1.07
CA GLY A 561 22.42 17.89 0.58
C GLY A 561 23.54 18.24 1.57
N GLU A 562 23.59 19.49 2.05
CA GLU A 562 24.58 19.90 3.05
C GLU A 562 24.38 19.20 4.41
N ALA A 563 23.13 18.93 4.80
CA ALA A 563 22.85 18.15 6.00
C ALA A 563 23.39 16.71 5.88
N TYR A 564 23.31 16.09 4.70
CA TYR A 564 23.93 14.79 4.45
C TYR A 564 25.44 14.82 4.57
N GLU A 565 26.09 15.84 4.04
CA GLU A 565 27.56 15.97 4.08
C GLU A 565 28.09 16.34 5.48
N GLY A 566 27.22 16.60 6.46
CA GLY A 566 27.63 17.01 7.80
C GLY A 566 27.90 18.52 7.94
N ASN A 567 27.62 19.32 6.91
CA ASN A 567 27.85 20.77 6.91
C ASN A 567 26.64 21.51 7.50
N MET A 568 26.47 21.36 8.82
CA MET A 568 25.28 21.83 9.55
C MET A 568 25.06 23.35 9.43
N THR A 569 26.13 24.15 9.40
CA THR A 569 26.05 25.60 9.26
C THR A 569 25.43 26.01 7.92
N ALA A 570 25.90 25.44 6.82
CA ALA A 570 25.35 25.73 5.49
C ALA A 570 23.91 25.20 5.36
N ALA A 571 23.67 23.97 5.83
CA ALA A 571 22.35 23.35 5.82
C ALA A 571 21.31 24.22 6.55
N HIS A 572 21.64 24.72 7.75
CA HIS A 572 20.75 25.58 8.53
C HIS A 572 20.44 26.90 7.82
N GLY A 573 21.44 27.53 7.21
CA GLY A 573 21.27 28.76 6.43
C GLY A 573 20.38 28.60 5.20
N LEU A 574 20.50 27.47 4.51
CA LEU A 574 19.69 27.12 3.33
C LEU A 574 18.26 26.72 3.71
N ALA A 575 18.08 25.87 4.73
CA ALA A 575 16.78 25.43 5.23
C ALA A 575 15.93 26.63 5.67
N ARG A 576 16.53 27.57 6.42
CA ARG A 576 15.84 28.80 6.86
C ARG A 576 15.37 29.67 5.70
N GLN A 577 16.15 29.79 4.63
CA GLN A 577 15.75 30.54 3.44
C GLN A 577 14.63 29.81 2.68
N ALA A 578 14.75 28.49 2.53
CA ALA A 578 13.71 27.67 1.89
C ALA A 578 12.38 27.77 2.66
N ALA A 579 12.41 27.60 3.98
CA ALA A 579 11.25 27.68 4.86
C ALA A 579 10.54 29.04 4.75
N ALA A 580 11.30 30.14 4.76
CA ALA A 580 10.72 31.49 4.63
C ALA A 580 9.95 31.68 3.31
N LEU A 581 10.47 31.16 2.19
CA LEU A 581 9.77 31.19 0.90
C LEU A 581 8.58 30.22 0.86
N VAL A 582 8.75 29.01 1.39
CA VAL A 582 7.67 28.02 1.46
C VAL A 582 6.48 28.55 2.27
N ASP A 583 6.74 29.17 3.41
CA ASP A 583 5.72 29.74 4.29
C ASP A 583 4.99 30.95 3.67
N SER A 584 5.62 31.68 2.74
CA SER A 584 4.98 32.80 2.03
C SER A 584 4.18 32.39 0.78
N LEU A 585 4.48 31.24 0.19
CA LEU A 585 3.84 30.76 -1.03
C LEU A 585 2.47 30.11 -0.77
N PRO A 586 1.47 30.28 -1.66
CA PRO A 586 0.21 29.55 -1.57
C PRO A 586 0.36 28.08 -2.01
N ASP A 587 -0.52 27.21 -1.51
CA ASP A 587 -0.47 25.75 -1.77
C ASP A 587 -0.51 25.37 -3.27
N ASN A 588 -1.17 26.18 -4.11
CA ASN A 588 -1.22 25.97 -5.55
C ASN A 588 0.16 26.07 -6.20
N ASP A 589 1.00 27.01 -5.75
CA ASP A 589 2.35 27.18 -6.29
C ASP A 589 3.29 26.07 -5.80
N LEU A 590 3.12 25.68 -4.53
CA LEU A 590 3.84 24.56 -3.92
C LEU A 590 3.51 23.20 -4.52
N THR A 591 2.40 23.07 -5.26
CA THR A 591 2.07 21.82 -5.96
C THR A 591 3.22 21.37 -6.87
N ALA A 592 3.91 22.30 -7.53
CA ALA A 592 5.07 21.96 -8.37
C ALA A 592 6.34 21.56 -7.58
N LEU A 593 6.33 21.75 -6.25
CA LEU A 593 7.46 21.55 -5.33
C LEU A 593 7.20 20.45 -4.28
N CYS A 594 6.24 19.54 -4.49
CA CYS A 594 5.92 18.52 -3.50
C CYS A 594 7.15 17.71 -3.04
N GLU A 595 8.01 17.30 -3.98
CA GLU A 595 9.25 16.60 -3.62
C GLU A 595 10.23 17.49 -2.85
N PRO A 596 10.58 18.70 -3.31
CA PRO A 596 11.36 19.65 -2.52
C PRO A 596 10.82 19.93 -1.10
N LEU A 597 9.49 19.95 -0.88
CA LEU A 597 8.92 20.07 0.47
C LEU A 597 9.28 18.86 1.34
N ALA A 598 9.27 17.65 0.78
CA ALA A 598 9.76 16.47 1.49
C ALA A 598 11.25 16.62 1.84
N ARG A 599 12.06 17.20 0.94
CA ARG A 599 13.49 17.46 1.18
C ARG A 599 13.70 18.48 2.29
N LEU A 600 12.91 19.55 2.33
CA LEU A 600 12.94 20.54 3.41
C LEU A 600 12.62 19.90 4.76
N GLY A 601 11.54 19.13 4.84
CA GLY A 601 11.16 18.45 6.09
C GLY A 601 12.26 17.50 6.59
N TRP A 602 12.90 16.74 5.70
CA TRP A 602 14.05 15.90 6.08
C TRP A 602 15.28 16.72 6.51
N ALA A 603 15.56 17.85 5.86
CA ALA A 603 16.67 18.73 6.23
C ALA A 603 16.46 19.30 7.63
N GLU A 604 15.27 19.81 7.92
CA GLU A 604 14.89 20.32 9.24
C GLU A 604 14.90 19.23 10.31
N ALA A 605 14.46 18.00 9.98
CA ALA A 605 14.51 16.87 10.90
C ALA A 605 15.97 16.49 11.27
N PHE A 606 16.90 16.50 10.31
CA PHE A 606 18.32 16.26 10.57
C PHE A 606 19.02 17.43 11.27
N LEU A 607 18.50 18.64 11.13
CA LEU A 607 18.89 19.81 11.92
C LEU A 607 18.24 19.85 13.31
N GLU A 608 17.44 18.82 13.66
CA GLU A 608 16.74 18.68 14.93
C GLU A 608 15.67 19.75 15.20
N HIS A 609 15.13 20.34 14.12
CA HIS A 609 14.01 21.28 14.15
C HIS A 609 12.68 20.55 13.94
N TYR A 610 12.33 19.62 14.84
CA TYR A 610 11.18 18.74 14.67
C TYR A 610 9.83 19.45 14.44
N PRO A 611 9.49 20.57 15.12
CA PRO A 611 8.22 21.27 14.88
C PRO A 611 8.10 21.88 13.48
N ASP A 612 9.18 22.45 12.95
CA ASP A 612 9.19 23.02 11.59
C ASP A 612 9.12 21.90 10.54
N ALA A 613 9.93 20.85 10.74
CA ALA A 613 9.94 19.68 9.89
C ALA A 613 8.55 19.02 9.78
N GLU A 614 7.84 18.92 10.91
CA GLU A 614 6.49 18.39 10.98
C GLU A 614 5.50 19.27 10.21
N ARG A 615 5.51 20.59 10.46
CA ARG A 615 4.62 21.55 9.77
C ARG A 615 4.78 21.47 8.26
N HIS A 616 6.01 21.50 7.76
CA HIS A 616 6.28 21.46 6.32
C HIS A 616 5.98 20.09 5.71
N ALA A 617 6.27 18.99 6.42
CA ALA A 617 5.96 17.65 5.93
C ALA A 617 4.45 17.34 5.92
N GLU A 618 3.67 17.81 6.91
CA GLU A 618 2.21 17.71 6.91
C GLU A 618 1.59 18.51 5.77
N ARG A 619 2.03 19.77 5.59
CA ARG A 619 1.59 20.61 4.47
C ARG A 619 1.93 19.97 3.11
N GLY A 620 3.15 19.47 2.96
CA GLY A 620 3.57 18.75 1.77
C GLY A 620 2.75 17.48 1.52
N LEU A 621 2.40 16.74 2.57
CA LEU A 621 1.58 15.52 2.48
C LEU A 621 0.17 15.84 2.00
N ASP A 622 -0.43 16.93 2.50
CA ASP A 622 -1.75 17.37 2.08
C ASP A 622 -1.76 17.83 0.61
N ILE A 623 -0.76 18.62 0.20
CA ILE A 623 -0.61 19.05 -1.20
C ILE A 623 -0.37 17.84 -2.11
N ALA A 624 0.52 16.92 -1.74
CA ALA A 624 0.80 15.71 -2.52
C ALA A 624 -0.44 14.82 -2.68
N ARG A 625 -1.25 14.69 -1.62
CA ARG A 625 -2.52 13.95 -1.63
C ARG A 625 -3.61 14.63 -2.46
N ARG A 626 -3.71 15.97 -2.42
CA ARG A 626 -4.68 16.73 -3.23
C ARG A 626 -4.29 16.71 -4.71
N SER A 627 -3.01 16.90 -5.01
CA SER A 627 -2.49 17.02 -6.40
C SER A 627 -2.22 15.68 -7.09
N GLY A 628 -2.05 14.60 -6.33
CA GLY A 628 -1.83 13.26 -6.87
C GLY A 628 -0.38 12.89 -7.19
N GLN A 629 0.56 13.46 -6.42
CA GLN A 629 1.99 13.21 -6.58
C GLN A 629 2.49 12.14 -5.61
N LEU A 630 2.12 10.91 -5.92
CA LEU A 630 2.10 9.84 -4.90
C LEU A 630 3.42 9.13 -4.75
N TYR A 631 4.31 9.32 -5.71
CA TYR A 631 5.72 8.94 -5.58
C TYR A 631 6.40 9.72 -4.43
N VAL A 632 5.90 10.91 -4.08
CA VAL A 632 6.41 11.73 -2.97
C VAL A 632 5.82 11.33 -1.62
N VAL A 633 4.58 10.83 -1.61
CA VAL A 633 3.84 10.54 -0.37
C VAL A 633 4.61 9.62 0.59
N PRO A 634 5.24 8.51 0.16
CA PRO A 634 6.07 7.71 1.05
C PRO A 634 7.18 8.53 1.72
N HIS A 635 7.87 9.42 1.00
CA HIS A 635 8.94 10.22 1.57
C HIS A 635 8.45 11.17 2.67
N LEU A 636 7.26 11.76 2.51
CA LEU A 636 6.62 12.64 3.49
C LEU A 636 6.12 11.85 4.71
N LEU A 637 5.47 10.70 4.48
CA LEU A 637 5.01 9.80 5.55
C LEU A 637 6.19 9.29 6.40
N LEU A 638 7.30 8.93 5.76
CA LEU A 638 8.49 8.48 6.48
C LEU A 638 9.17 9.61 7.26
N CYS A 639 9.19 10.83 6.72
CA CYS A 639 9.67 12.00 7.45
C CYS A 639 8.84 12.22 8.73
N LEU A 640 7.51 12.21 8.60
CA LEU A 640 6.60 12.33 9.73
C LEU A 640 6.74 11.17 10.72
N SER A 641 6.87 9.93 10.23
CA SER A 641 7.10 8.75 11.07
C SER A 641 8.38 8.89 11.88
N HIS A 642 9.48 9.34 11.25
CA HIS A 642 10.74 9.62 11.93
C HIS A 642 10.57 10.67 13.02
N ILE A 643 9.96 11.82 12.71
CA ILE A 643 9.69 12.90 13.67
C ILE A 643 8.82 12.42 14.84
N ARG A 644 7.80 11.60 14.55
CA ARG A 644 6.92 10.99 15.55
C ARG A 644 7.68 10.03 16.46
N VAL A 645 8.65 9.28 15.96
CA VAL A 645 9.56 8.48 16.82
C VAL A 645 10.38 9.40 17.73
N GLN A 646 11.04 10.43 17.18
CA GLN A 646 11.89 11.34 17.98
C GLN A 646 11.11 12.05 19.09
N THR A 647 9.88 12.47 18.78
CA THR A 647 8.95 13.14 19.72
C THR A 647 8.12 12.18 20.57
N CYS A 648 8.44 10.88 20.55
CA CYS A 648 7.80 9.83 21.33
C CYS A 648 6.27 9.70 21.09
N ARG A 649 5.81 9.80 19.84
CA ARG A 649 4.42 9.56 19.41
C ARG A 649 4.33 8.25 18.61
N ILE A 650 4.55 7.12 19.29
CA ILE A 650 4.94 5.87 18.62
C ILE A 650 3.82 5.20 17.82
N SER A 651 2.59 5.19 18.33
CA SER A 651 1.45 4.60 17.59
C SER A 651 1.22 5.29 16.24
N SER A 652 1.24 6.63 16.23
CA SER A 652 1.10 7.42 15.01
C SER A 652 2.28 7.20 14.05
N ALA A 653 3.51 7.03 14.58
CA ALA A 653 4.67 6.72 13.75
C ALA A 653 4.50 5.39 12.99
N LEU A 654 3.97 4.35 13.64
CA LEU A 654 3.69 3.06 13.02
C LEU A 654 2.61 3.16 11.94
N GLU A 655 1.50 3.86 12.22
CA GLU A 655 0.42 4.06 11.24
C GLU A 655 0.92 4.75 9.96
N LEU A 656 1.83 5.73 10.11
CA LEU A 656 2.45 6.42 8.97
C LEU A 656 3.40 5.51 8.19
N ALA A 657 4.18 4.67 8.88
CA ALA A 657 5.09 3.72 8.25
C ALA A 657 4.34 2.61 7.51
N ASP A 658 3.24 2.10 8.08
CA ASP A 658 2.37 1.12 7.43
C ASP A 658 1.75 1.69 6.14
N GLN A 659 1.23 2.93 6.19
CA GLN A 659 0.74 3.62 5.00
C GLN A 659 1.82 3.78 3.92
N ALA A 660 3.06 4.09 4.31
CA ALA A 660 4.17 4.23 3.37
C ALA A 660 4.53 2.88 2.72
N GLU A 661 4.52 1.78 3.49
CA GLU A 661 4.82 0.44 2.99
C GLU A 661 3.81 0.02 1.94
N ASP A 662 2.55 0.33 2.20
CA ASP A 662 1.48 -0.03 1.29
C ASP A 662 1.63 0.61 -0.09
N ILE A 663 1.99 1.89 -0.11
CA ILE A 663 2.26 2.65 -1.33
C ILE A 663 3.52 2.12 -2.02
N ALA A 664 4.60 1.90 -1.27
CA ALA A 664 5.88 1.44 -1.84
C ALA A 664 5.77 0.05 -2.50
N ARG A 665 5.06 -0.90 -1.87
CA ARG A 665 4.78 -2.21 -2.47
C ARG A 665 3.92 -2.12 -3.75
N GLY A 666 3.16 -1.03 -3.92
CA GLY A 666 2.42 -0.76 -5.16
C GLY A 666 3.27 -0.16 -6.29
N ILE A 667 4.32 0.60 -5.95
CA ILE A 667 5.23 1.24 -6.92
C ILE A 667 6.18 0.23 -7.56
N GLY A 668 6.54 -0.84 -6.85
CA GLY A 668 7.44 -1.90 -7.37
C GLY A 668 8.91 -1.49 -7.41
N SER A 669 9.32 -0.62 -6.49
CA SER A 669 10.72 -0.20 -6.29
C SER A 669 11.31 -0.89 -5.06
N ASP A 670 12.29 -1.76 -5.26
CA ASP A 670 12.95 -2.50 -4.16
C ASP A 670 13.72 -1.56 -3.22
N GLN A 671 14.35 -0.53 -3.78
CA GLN A 671 15.07 0.48 -3.01
C GLN A 671 14.14 1.33 -2.14
N LEU A 672 13.01 1.81 -2.69
CA LEU A 672 12.02 2.54 -1.89
C LEU A 672 11.41 1.63 -0.81
N LEU A 673 11.13 0.37 -1.15
CA LEU A 673 10.63 -0.62 -0.20
C LEU A 673 11.63 -0.87 0.93
N ALA A 674 12.92 -0.99 0.62
CA ALA A 674 13.97 -1.13 1.62
C ALA A 674 14.00 0.05 2.60
N PHE A 675 13.93 1.29 2.08
CA PHE A 675 13.90 2.49 2.92
C PHE A 675 12.66 2.57 3.82
N VAL A 676 11.50 2.19 3.28
CA VAL A 676 10.25 2.15 4.03
C VAL A 676 10.28 1.09 5.12
N LEU A 677 10.72 -0.14 4.79
CA LEU A 677 10.82 -1.23 5.76
C LEU A 677 11.85 -0.91 6.86
N ALA A 678 12.97 -0.26 6.51
CA ALA A 678 13.95 0.22 7.50
C ALA A 678 13.31 1.25 8.45
N SER A 679 12.56 2.22 7.92
CA SER A 679 11.86 3.21 8.75
C SER A 679 10.77 2.58 9.63
N LYS A 680 10.02 1.62 9.10
CA LYS A 680 9.03 0.83 9.86
C LYS A 680 9.70 0.00 10.96
N ALA A 681 10.84 -0.63 10.67
CA ALA A 681 11.61 -1.35 11.67
C ALA A 681 12.08 -0.42 12.80
N ALA A 682 12.50 0.81 12.50
CA ALA A 682 12.87 1.80 13.52
C ALA A 682 11.67 2.17 14.42
N ALA A 683 10.49 2.40 13.83
CA ALA A 683 9.27 2.64 14.60
C ALA A 683 8.86 1.42 15.44
N LEU A 684 9.01 0.20 14.90
CA LEU A 684 8.75 -1.05 15.62
C LEU A 684 9.74 -1.27 16.78
N VAL A 685 11.01 -0.91 16.62
CA VAL A 685 11.99 -0.94 17.72
C VAL A 685 11.51 -0.07 18.87
N ALA A 686 10.99 1.14 18.61
CA ALA A 686 10.46 2.00 19.66
C ALA A 686 9.13 1.49 20.25
N ALA A 687 8.30 0.83 19.45
CA ALA A 687 6.97 0.36 19.83
C ALA A 687 6.96 -0.94 20.64
N CYS A 688 7.90 -1.84 20.35
CA CYS A 688 7.91 -3.18 20.94
C CYS A 688 8.79 -3.23 22.19
N PRO A 689 8.44 -4.06 23.20
CA PRO A 689 9.35 -4.30 24.31
C PRO A 689 10.64 -4.97 23.82
N PRO A 690 11.76 -4.83 24.56
CA PRO A 690 13.00 -5.52 24.23
C PRO A 690 12.80 -7.03 24.10
N GLY A 691 13.40 -7.65 23.08
CA GLY A 691 13.27 -9.08 22.77
C GLY A 691 12.07 -9.49 21.88
N ASP A 692 11.21 -8.55 21.46
CA ASP A 692 10.17 -8.85 20.46
C ASP A 692 10.80 -9.18 19.09
N PRO A 693 10.37 -10.23 18.38
CA PRO A 693 10.97 -10.63 17.11
C PRO A 693 10.57 -9.75 15.92
N ARG A 694 9.47 -8.99 16.01
CA ARG A 694 8.91 -8.24 14.87
C ARG A 694 9.85 -7.17 14.30
N PRO A 695 10.51 -6.32 15.12
CA PRO A 695 11.41 -5.29 14.58
C PRO A 695 12.57 -5.91 13.78
N LEU A 696 13.15 -7.01 14.27
CA LEU A 696 14.25 -7.71 13.60
C LEU A 696 13.79 -8.35 12.28
N ALA A 697 12.62 -9.01 12.27
CA ALA A 697 12.08 -9.62 11.06
C ALA A 697 11.83 -8.60 9.94
N VAL A 698 11.28 -7.43 10.27
CA VAL A 698 11.06 -6.34 9.29
C VAL A 698 12.39 -5.74 8.82
N ALA A 699 13.38 -5.60 9.72
CA ALA A 699 14.70 -5.13 9.34
C ALA A 699 15.46 -6.12 8.44
N GLU A 700 15.27 -7.43 8.64
CA GLU A 700 15.79 -8.48 7.75
C GLU A 700 15.18 -8.36 6.34
N GLU A 701 13.87 -8.10 6.25
CA GLU A 701 13.21 -7.84 4.97
C GLU A 701 13.74 -6.55 4.32
N ALA A 702 13.96 -5.48 5.08
CA ALA A 702 14.53 -4.23 4.59
C ALA A 702 15.90 -4.43 3.95
N VAL A 703 16.78 -5.17 4.63
CA VAL A 703 18.11 -5.52 4.14
C VAL A 703 18.04 -6.42 2.90
N ALA A 704 17.12 -7.38 2.87
CA ALA A 704 16.92 -8.24 1.71
C ALA A 704 16.45 -7.44 0.49
N ALA A 705 15.54 -6.47 0.67
CA ALA A 705 15.08 -5.57 -0.38
C ALA A 705 16.20 -4.62 -0.88
N ALA A 706 17.10 -4.19 0.00
CA ALA A 706 18.27 -3.39 -0.39
C ALA A 706 19.30 -4.18 -1.23
N GLY A 707 19.28 -5.52 -1.14
CA GLY A 707 20.17 -6.40 -1.88
C GLY A 707 21.65 -6.21 -1.53
N THR A 708 22.52 -6.19 -2.54
CA THR A 708 23.97 -5.96 -2.39
C THR A 708 24.36 -4.49 -2.51
N GLY A 709 23.38 -3.58 -2.53
CA GLY A 709 23.64 -2.14 -2.59
C GLY A 709 24.53 -1.67 -1.46
N VAL A 710 25.37 -0.67 -1.76
CA VAL A 710 26.16 0.09 -0.77
C VAL A 710 25.79 1.56 -0.76
N ASP A 711 24.67 1.89 -1.41
CA ASP A 711 24.07 3.21 -1.35
C ASP A 711 23.58 3.54 0.07
N TRP A 712 23.15 4.77 0.25
CA TRP A 712 22.82 5.28 1.56
C TRP A 712 21.52 4.68 2.15
N TRP A 713 20.55 4.28 1.31
CA TRP A 713 19.35 3.57 1.78
C TRP A 713 19.69 2.16 2.25
N ALA A 714 20.56 1.45 1.51
CA ALA A 714 21.09 0.17 1.95
C ALA A 714 21.85 0.30 3.28
N SER A 715 22.68 1.35 3.41
CA SER A 715 23.41 1.65 4.65
C SER A 715 22.45 1.91 5.82
N THR A 716 21.37 2.66 5.59
CA THR A 716 20.32 2.92 6.58
C THR A 716 19.59 1.64 6.99
N ALA A 717 19.25 0.76 6.04
CA ALA A 717 18.63 -0.52 6.34
C ALA A 717 19.52 -1.39 7.25
N TRP A 718 20.83 -1.43 6.98
CA TRP A 718 21.80 -2.11 7.85
C TRP A 718 21.94 -1.44 9.22
N CYS A 719 21.92 -0.11 9.29
CA CYS A 719 21.91 0.64 10.55
C CYS A 719 20.71 0.28 11.44
N ILE A 720 19.51 0.27 10.87
CA ILE A 720 18.30 -0.09 11.63
C ILE A 720 18.28 -1.58 11.97
N PHE A 721 18.75 -2.45 11.07
CA PHE A 721 18.92 -3.87 11.38
C PHE A 721 19.84 -4.07 12.59
N GLY A 722 20.95 -3.35 12.69
CA GLY A 722 21.83 -3.49 13.85
C GLY A 722 21.19 -2.99 15.14
N TRP A 723 20.38 -1.93 15.08
CA TRP A 723 19.61 -1.49 16.24
C TRP A 723 18.58 -2.55 16.67
N ALA A 724 17.83 -3.11 15.72
CA ALA A 724 16.87 -4.17 15.99
C ALA A 724 17.53 -5.45 16.54
N ALA A 725 18.70 -5.83 16.01
CA ALA A 725 19.48 -6.96 16.50
C ALA A 725 19.96 -6.76 17.94
N LEU A 726 20.44 -5.55 18.27
CA LEU A 726 20.83 -5.21 19.64
C LEU A 726 19.64 -5.33 20.61
N MET A 727 18.47 -4.81 20.21
CA MET A 727 17.24 -4.89 21.02
C MET A 727 16.66 -6.31 21.13
N ALA A 728 16.98 -7.19 20.18
CA ALA A 728 16.71 -8.62 20.24
C ALA A 728 17.72 -9.40 21.11
N GLY A 729 18.77 -8.74 21.61
CA GLY A 729 19.80 -9.34 22.45
C GLY A 729 20.94 -10.01 21.66
N ASP A 730 21.16 -9.62 20.40
CA ASP A 730 22.23 -10.13 19.54
C ASP A 730 23.26 -9.02 19.20
N PRO A 731 24.18 -8.71 20.15
CA PRO A 731 25.18 -7.64 19.96
C PRO A 731 26.22 -7.98 18.88
N VAL A 732 26.40 -9.27 18.54
CA VAL A 732 27.35 -9.68 17.50
C VAL A 732 26.79 -9.32 16.12
N ARG A 733 25.55 -9.73 15.82
CA ARG A 733 24.88 -9.32 14.58
C ARG A 733 24.72 -7.80 14.49
N ALA A 734 24.45 -7.13 15.62
CA ALA A 734 24.36 -5.67 15.67
C ALA A 734 25.66 -5.00 15.22
N ARG A 735 26.79 -5.44 15.77
CA ARG A 735 28.12 -4.93 15.40
C ARG A 735 28.44 -5.20 13.93
N ASP A 736 28.26 -6.43 13.47
CA ASP A 736 28.60 -6.81 12.09
C ASP A 736 27.77 -6.02 11.08
N ALA A 737 26.51 -5.75 11.40
CA ALA A 737 25.65 -4.88 10.59
C ALA A 737 26.15 -3.43 10.53
N MET A 738 26.61 -2.84 11.64
CA MET A 738 27.15 -1.48 11.64
C MET A 738 28.42 -1.35 10.80
N LEU A 739 29.33 -2.32 10.94
CA LEU A 739 30.56 -2.36 10.14
C LEU A 739 30.26 -2.57 8.66
N ARG A 740 29.23 -3.37 8.33
CA ARG A 740 28.78 -3.54 6.94
C ARG A 740 28.13 -2.27 6.38
N ALA A 741 27.28 -1.61 7.17
CA ALA A 741 26.64 -0.35 6.79
C ALA A 741 27.68 0.72 6.46
N GLY A 742 28.68 0.87 7.33
CA GLY A 742 29.64 1.96 7.22
C GLY A 742 30.91 1.67 6.41
N GLY A 743 31.24 0.41 6.17
CA GLY A 743 32.55 0.00 5.67
C GLY A 743 33.66 0.15 6.73
N PRO A 744 34.94 -0.10 6.35
CA PRO A 744 36.06 -0.17 7.30
C PRO A 744 36.22 1.08 8.18
N GLU A 745 35.88 2.25 7.65
CA GLU A 745 36.02 3.54 8.33
C GLU A 745 34.66 4.19 8.70
N LEU A 746 33.54 3.48 8.52
CA LEU A 746 32.19 4.01 8.75
C LEU A 746 31.78 5.23 7.91
N GLN A 747 32.52 5.54 6.84
CA GLN A 747 32.29 6.70 5.99
C GLN A 747 30.97 6.63 5.20
N ARG A 748 30.43 5.43 4.96
CA ARG A 748 29.15 5.25 4.26
C ARG A 748 27.92 5.57 5.13
N ILE A 749 28.10 5.64 6.46
CA ILE A 749 27.04 6.12 7.36
C ILE A 749 26.99 7.64 7.25
N GLN A 750 25.77 8.16 7.03
CA GLN A 750 25.48 9.58 6.99
C GLN A 750 26.12 10.32 8.19
N PRO A 751 27.02 11.30 7.94
CA PRO A 751 27.69 12.09 8.96
C PRO A 751 26.76 12.61 10.07
N SER A 752 25.63 13.22 9.72
CA SER A 752 24.72 13.85 10.69
C SER A 752 24.05 12.88 11.67
N LEU A 753 24.05 11.57 11.39
CA LEU A 753 23.48 10.53 12.26
C LEU A 753 24.55 9.57 12.79
N ARG A 754 25.83 9.76 12.42
CA ARG A 754 26.88 8.79 12.77
C ARG A 754 27.09 8.66 14.28
N PRO A 755 27.09 9.73 15.11
CA PRO A 755 27.16 9.60 16.56
C PRO A 755 26.03 8.77 17.17
N LEU A 756 24.81 8.83 16.61
CA LEU A 756 23.70 7.97 17.00
C LEU A 756 24.00 6.48 16.76
N TYR A 757 24.51 6.12 15.58
CA TYR A 757 24.80 4.73 15.25
C TYR A 757 26.07 4.18 15.93
N LEU A 758 27.03 5.05 16.26
CA LEU A 758 28.21 4.65 17.05
C LEU A 758 27.83 4.14 18.45
N GLU A 759 26.72 4.61 19.04
CA GLU A 759 26.19 4.10 20.32
C GLU A 759 25.91 2.59 20.27
N ILE A 760 25.48 2.06 19.11
CA ILE A 760 25.25 0.62 18.90
C ILE A 760 26.57 -0.15 18.97
N LEU A 761 27.64 0.38 18.36
CA LEU A 761 28.97 -0.23 18.39
C LEU A 761 29.57 -0.21 19.79
N VAL A 762 29.44 0.91 20.51
CA VAL A 762 29.87 1.03 21.92
C VAL A 762 29.15 0.01 22.78
N THR A 763 27.81 -0.03 22.72
CA THR A 763 27.00 -0.97 23.50
C THR A 763 27.34 -2.43 23.18
N SER A 764 27.48 -2.76 21.88
CA SER A 764 27.82 -4.12 21.44
C SER A 764 29.21 -4.54 21.91
N ALA A 765 30.20 -3.64 21.85
CA ALA A 765 31.55 -3.89 22.33
C ALA A 765 31.58 -4.14 23.84
N LEU A 766 30.82 -3.36 24.62
CA LEU A 766 30.73 -3.53 26.07
C LEU A 766 30.08 -4.86 26.46
N VAL A 767 28.95 -5.21 25.84
CA VAL A 767 28.25 -6.48 26.10
C VAL A 767 29.12 -7.69 25.73
N THR A 768 30.01 -7.53 24.74
CA THR A 768 30.95 -8.59 24.31
C THR A 768 32.32 -8.53 25.01
N GLY A 769 32.51 -7.64 25.99
CA GLY A 769 33.73 -7.55 26.80
C GLY A 769 34.92 -6.88 26.10
N ARG A 770 34.70 -6.10 25.04
CA ARG A 770 35.73 -5.40 24.24
C ARG A 770 35.84 -3.94 24.65
N SER A 771 36.34 -3.69 25.86
CA SER A 771 36.35 -2.35 26.47
C SER A 771 37.23 -1.33 25.73
N GLU A 772 38.31 -1.75 25.08
CA GLU A 772 39.15 -0.84 24.27
C GLU A 772 38.41 -0.38 23.01
N GLU A 773 37.81 -1.32 22.27
CA GLU A 773 36.98 -1.03 21.09
C GLU A 773 35.83 -0.08 21.45
N ALA A 774 35.17 -0.29 22.60
CA ALA A 774 34.12 0.60 23.10
C ALA A 774 34.64 2.04 23.36
N ARG A 775 35.85 2.18 23.90
CA ARG A 775 36.47 3.49 24.17
C ARG A 775 36.79 4.24 22.88
N ASP A 776 37.35 3.55 21.90
CA ASP A 776 37.69 4.16 20.62
C ASP A 776 36.43 4.65 19.89
N TRP A 777 35.35 3.86 19.91
CA TRP A 777 34.08 4.27 19.33
C TRP A 777 33.42 5.43 20.06
N ALA A 778 33.46 5.45 21.40
CA ALA A 778 32.90 6.55 22.19
C ALA A 778 33.66 7.88 21.95
N GLU A 779 35.00 7.82 21.88
CA GLU A 779 35.82 9.00 21.59
C GLU A 779 35.59 9.52 20.17
N ARG A 780 35.40 8.62 19.21
CA ARG A 780 35.01 9.00 17.85
C ARG A 780 33.63 9.68 17.83
N ALA A 781 32.64 9.12 18.53
CA ALA A 781 31.30 9.71 18.64
C ALA A 781 31.35 11.13 19.22
N ARG A 782 32.17 11.35 20.26
CA ARG A 782 32.39 12.67 20.86
C ARG A 782 32.94 13.69 19.85
N LYS A 783 34.03 13.36 19.15
CA LYS A 783 34.64 14.25 18.14
C LYS A 783 33.67 14.61 17.02
N GLU A 784 32.92 13.63 16.52
CA GLU A 784 31.96 13.87 15.45
C GLU A 784 30.77 14.71 15.94
N ALA A 785 30.23 14.45 17.13
CA ALA A 785 29.14 15.26 17.69
C ALA A 785 29.55 16.72 17.95
N GLU A 786 30.80 16.97 18.37
CA GLU A 786 31.36 18.31 18.53
C GLU A 786 31.43 19.08 17.21
N GLN A 787 31.82 18.41 16.12
CA GLN A 787 31.87 19.01 14.79
C GLN A 787 30.47 19.36 14.25
N LEU A 788 29.48 18.51 14.52
CA LEU A 788 28.10 18.72 14.08
C LEU A 788 27.41 19.84 14.86
N GLY A 789 27.68 19.97 16.15
CA GLY A 789 27.06 20.99 17.00
C GLY A 789 25.56 20.76 17.27
N LEU A 790 25.05 19.56 17.02
CA LEU A 790 23.65 19.19 17.16
C LEU A 790 23.33 18.61 18.56
N PRO A 791 22.31 19.10 19.29
CA PRO A 791 21.99 18.63 20.65
C PRO A 791 21.76 17.11 20.80
N MET A 792 20.98 16.47 19.95
CA MET A 792 20.68 15.04 20.06
C MET A 792 21.90 14.19 19.70
N GLN A 793 22.72 14.61 18.72
CA GLN A 793 24.00 13.92 18.45
C GLN A 793 24.98 14.05 19.62
N ARG A 794 25.02 15.20 20.30
CA ARG A 794 25.79 15.38 21.54
C ARG A 794 25.26 14.49 22.66
N ALA A 795 23.94 14.38 22.81
CA ALA A 795 23.33 13.45 23.76
C ALA A 795 23.73 11.99 23.49
N SER A 796 23.78 11.57 22.23
CA SER A 796 24.26 10.22 21.87
C SER A 796 25.72 9.99 22.24
N ALA A 797 26.59 10.97 21.97
CA ALA A 797 27.99 10.91 22.35
C ALA A 797 28.16 10.85 23.88
N LEU A 798 27.36 11.61 24.64
CA LEU A 798 27.34 11.59 26.11
C LEU A 798 26.88 10.23 26.66
N ARG A 799 25.82 9.62 26.10
CA ARG A 799 25.41 8.25 26.46
C ARG A 799 26.52 7.24 26.18
N SER A 800 27.17 7.34 25.03
CA SER A 800 28.31 6.49 24.66
C SER A 800 29.47 6.66 25.65
N ALA A 801 29.79 7.90 26.03
CA ALA A 801 30.85 8.22 26.98
C ALA A 801 30.55 7.77 28.41
N ALA A 802 29.27 7.76 28.83
CA ALA A 802 28.83 7.36 30.17
C ALA A 802 29.25 5.93 30.54
N HIS A 803 29.47 5.07 29.54
CA HIS A 803 29.93 3.71 29.75
C HIS A 803 31.40 3.60 30.21
N LEU A 804 32.23 4.62 29.97
CA LEU A 804 33.64 4.62 30.37
C LEU A 804 33.83 4.72 31.89
N PRO A 805 33.29 5.74 32.59
CA PRO A 805 33.34 5.78 34.05
C PRO A 805 32.57 4.60 34.67
N LEU A 806 31.47 4.16 34.05
CA LEU A 806 30.72 2.99 34.52
C LEU A 806 31.59 1.71 34.53
N ALA A 807 32.39 1.49 33.49
CA ALA A 807 33.33 0.37 33.41
C ALA A 807 34.46 0.46 34.46
N GLN A 808 34.76 1.67 34.95
CA GLN A 808 35.72 1.93 36.02
C GLN A 808 35.08 1.89 37.42
N GLY A 809 33.76 1.66 37.50
CA GLY A 809 33.00 1.64 38.76
C GLY A 809 32.57 3.02 39.27
N ASP A 810 32.82 4.09 38.52
CA ASP A 810 32.38 5.45 38.87
C ASP A 810 30.94 5.68 38.40
N THR A 811 29.99 5.26 39.24
CA THR A 811 28.55 5.41 38.96
C THR A 811 28.08 6.86 39.00
N ALA A 812 28.78 7.74 39.72
CA ALA A 812 28.43 9.15 39.82
C ALA A 812 28.73 9.88 38.51
N ALA A 813 29.96 9.75 38.01
CA ALA A 813 30.34 10.35 36.73
C ALA A 813 29.52 9.79 35.55
N ALA A 814 29.18 8.49 35.58
CA ALA A 814 28.28 7.90 34.58
C ALA A 814 26.85 8.47 34.66
N ALA A 815 26.32 8.65 35.87
CA ALA A 815 25.01 9.25 36.09
C ALA A 815 24.93 10.69 35.58
N ASP A 816 25.95 11.51 35.86
CA ASP A 816 26.04 12.90 35.41
C ASP A 816 26.00 12.99 33.87
N LEU A 817 26.73 12.11 33.17
CA LEU A 817 26.73 12.06 31.71
C LEU A 817 25.36 11.67 31.13
N PHE A 818 24.64 10.72 31.75
CA PHE A 818 23.26 10.40 31.33
C PHE A 818 22.27 11.54 31.61
N ALA A 819 22.44 12.26 32.72
CA ALA A 819 21.63 13.43 33.05
C ALA A 819 21.87 14.57 32.05
N GLU A 820 23.12 14.82 31.66
CA GLU A 820 23.48 15.79 30.62
C GLU A 820 22.92 15.36 29.25
N ALA A 821 23.02 14.08 28.89
CA ALA A 821 22.42 13.55 27.67
C ALA A 821 20.88 13.73 27.63
N ALA A 822 20.21 13.54 28.77
CA ALA A 822 18.78 13.80 28.89
C ALA A 822 18.46 15.30 28.70
N ALA A 823 19.26 16.19 29.28
CA ALA A 823 19.09 17.63 29.14
C ALA A 823 19.28 18.10 27.69
N GLU A 824 20.32 17.64 27.00
CA GLU A 824 20.56 17.96 25.58
C GLU A 824 19.42 17.45 24.69
N SER A 825 18.92 16.22 24.93
CA SER A 825 17.76 15.68 24.18
C SER A 825 16.49 16.51 24.41
N ALA A 826 16.28 17.00 25.63
CA ALA A 826 15.12 17.84 25.96
C ALA A 826 15.17 19.21 25.26
N ARG A 827 16.38 19.77 25.03
CA ARG A 827 16.55 21.10 24.39
C ARG A 827 16.05 21.15 22.95
N CYS A 828 16.17 20.06 22.20
CA CYS A 828 15.66 19.95 20.83
C CYS A 828 14.31 19.23 20.73
N GLY A 829 13.70 18.82 21.85
CA GLY A 829 12.40 18.13 21.85
C GLY A 829 12.47 16.66 21.42
N ALA A 830 13.65 16.03 21.50
CA ALA A 830 13.85 14.60 21.27
C ALA A 830 13.38 13.76 22.48
N VAL A 831 12.07 13.80 22.75
CA VAL A 831 11.42 13.21 23.95
C VAL A 831 11.76 11.72 24.12
N PHE A 832 11.86 10.96 23.02
CA PHE A 832 12.23 9.54 23.09
C PHE A 832 13.62 9.34 23.70
N TRP A 833 14.60 10.14 23.28
CA TRP A 833 15.98 10.06 23.75
C TRP A 833 16.19 10.69 25.12
N GLU A 834 15.38 11.69 25.49
CA GLU A 834 15.31 12.20 26.86
C GLU A 834 14.89 11.07 27.81
N ALA A 835 13.76 10.41 27.51
CA ALA A 835 13.27 9.30 28.32
C ALA A 835 14.28 8.14 28.39
N HIS A 836 14.90 7.79 27.26
CA HIS A 836 15.94 6.76 27.21
C HIS A 836 17.11 7.08 28.16
N SER A 837 17.67 8.29 28.05
CA SER A 837 18.80 8.74 28.87
C SER A 837 18.45 8.76 30.36
N LEU A 838 17.27 9.26 30.73
CA LEU A 838 16.78 9.27 32.12
C LEU A 838 16.65 7.87 32.71
N LEU A 839 16.12 6.91 31.93
CA LEU A 839 15.92 5.54 32.39
C LEU A 839 17.23 4.76 32.55
N LEU A 840 18.26 5.07 31.75
CA LEU A 840 19.59 4.49 31.88
C LEU A 840 20.37 5.07 33.07
N GLY A 841 20.27 6.39 33.31
CA GLY A 841 20.96 7.07 34.41
C GLY A 841 20.34 6.85 35.79
N ALA A 842 19.01 6.66 35.87
CA ALA A 842 18.29 6.52 37.13
C ALA A 842 18.83 5.48 38.13
N PRO A 843 19.18 4.23 37.74
CA PRO A 843 19.78 3.27 38.67
C PRO A 843 21.18 3.68 39.12
N LEU A 844 21.95 4.39 38.29
CA LEU A 844 23.30 4.85 38.60
C LEU A 844 23.29 6.01 39.61
N GLU A 845 22.37 6.95 39.46
CA GLU A 845 22.10 8.00 40.47
C GLU A 845 21.75 7.39 41.84
N ALA A 846 20.91 6.35 41.84
CA ALA A 846 20.56 5.66 43.08
C ALA A 846 21.78 4.95 43.71
N ALA A 847 22.63 4.32 42.89
CA ALA A 847 23.86 3.67 43.34
C ALA A 847 24.91 4.68 43.85
N ALA A 848 24.97 5.89 43.28
CA ALA A 848 25.86 6.97 43.69
C ALA A 848 25.43 7.68 44.99
N GLY A 849 24.32 7.26 45.62
CA GLY A 849 23.80 7.88 46.85
C GLY A 849 22.76 8.99 46.62
N HIS A 850 22.39 9.27 45.37
CA HIS A 850 21.37 10.26 45.00
C HIS A 850 19.99 9.63 44.75
N GLY A 851 19.52 8.74 45.66
CA GLY A 851 18.30 7.95 45.45
C GLY A 851 17.03 8.75 45.13
N ARG A 852 16.88 9.98 45.65
CA ARG A 852 15.76 10.88 45.30
C ARG A 852 15.86 11.41 43.86
N GLY A 853 17.07 11.69 43.39
CA GLY A 853 17.34 12.11 42.02
C GLY A 853 17.03 10.97 41.04
N GLY A 854 17.58 9.78 41.30
CA GLY A 854 17.32 8.58 40.50
C GLY A 854 15.83 8.20 40.41
N ALA A 855 15.09 8.26 41.53
CA ALA A 855 13.64 8.00 41.51
C ALA A 855 12.85 9.04 40.68
N ARG A 856 13.23 10.32 40.74
CA ARG A 856 12.60 11.39 39.93
C ARG A 856 12.89 11.20 38.45
N ALA A 857 14.13 10.89 38.09
CA ALA A 857 14.53 10.61 36.71
C ALA A 857 13.75 9.41 36.15
N TRP A 858 13.69 8.31 36.90
CA TRP A 858 12.95 7.11 36.52
C TRP A 858 11.44 7.39 36.31
N LEU A 859 10.80 8.07 37.26
CA LEU A 859 9.37 8.42 37.16
C LEU A 859 9.09 9.33 35.96
N ARG A 860 9.96 10.29 35.67
CA ARG A 860 9.83 11.15 34.48
C ARG A 860 9.99 10.33 33.21
N GLY A 861 11.06 9.54 33.09
CA GLY A 861 11.31 8.69 31.92
C GLY A 861 10.15 7.71 31.66
N ARG A 862 9.64 7.05 32.71
CA ARG A 862 8.48 6.15 32.62
C ARG A 862 7.21 6.87 32.15
N ARG A 863 6.91 8.06 32.70
CA ARG A 863 5.74 8.84 32.27
C ARG A 863 5.82 9.23 30.79
N LEU A 864 7.00 9.67 30.34
CA LEU A 864 7.22 10.00 28.92
C LEU A 864 7.02 8.76 28.04
N ALA A 865 7.56 7.60 28.46
CA ALA A 865 7.40 6.33 27.77
C ALA A 865 5.93 5.88 27.66
N GLU A 866 5.18 5.94 28.76
CA GLU A 866 3.76 5.55 28.82
C GLU A 866 2.89 6.52 28.02
N ALA A 867 3.09 7.83 28.17
CA ALA A 867 2.35 8.84 27.41
C ALA A 867 2.61 8.73 25.90
N GLY A 868 3.83 8.37 25.53
CA GLY A 868 4.23 8.19 24.13
C GLY A 868 3.90 6.84 23.51
N GLY A 869 3.45 5.87 24.31
CA GLY A 869 3.15 4.51 23.85
C GLY A 869 4.39 3.70 23.45
N SER A 870 5.58 4.01 23.99
CA SER A 870 6.81 3.28 23.66
C SER A 870 6.95 2.01 24.50
N GLY A 871 6.67 0.85 23.90
CA GLY A 871 6.89 -0.44 24.57
C GLY A 871 8.35 -0.70 24.92
N MET A 872 9.29 -0.19 24.12
CA MET A 872 10.72 -0.30 24.38
C MET A 872 11.13 0.41 25.67
N LEU A 873 10.75 1.69 25.79
CA LEU A 873 11.09 2.49 26.97
C LEU A 873 10.32 2.05 28.22
N VAL A 874 9.07 1.58 28.08
CA VAL A 874 8.34 0.97 29.21
C VAL A 874 9.06 -0.30 29.68
N GLY A 875 9.47 -1.17 28.75
CA GLY A 875 10.26 -2.36 29.08
C GLY A 875 11.60 -2.01 29.74
N LEU A 876 12.27 -0.95 29.27
CA LEU A 876 13.50 -0.45 29.89
C LEU A 876 13.22 0.08 31.32
N ALA A 877 12.16 0.85 31.52
CA ALA A 877 11.79 1.37 32.83
C ALA A 877 11.50 0.23 33.83
N ASP A 878 10.84 -0.84 33.38
CA ASP A 878 10.60 -2.02 34.21
C ASP A 878 11.92 -2.75 34.57
N ALA A 879 12.92 -2.72 33.69
CA ALA A 879 14.23 -3.32 33.91
C ALA A 879 15.17 -2.45 34.79
N THR A 880 15.06 -1.12 34.74
CA THR A 880 15.98 -0.19 35.42
C THR A 880 15.42 0.46 36.69
N ARG A 881 14.33 -0.09 37.25
CA ARG A 881 13.69 0.45 38.47
C ARG A 881 14.68 0.54 39.65
N PRO A 882 14.92 1.73 40.23
CA PRO A 882 15.84 1.87 41.36
C PRO A 882 15.26 1.27 42.67
N PRO A 883 16.09 0.68 43.53
CA PRO A 883 15.66 0.16 44.83
C PRO A 883 15.20 1.30 45.75
N GLY A 884 14.00 1.17 46.33
CA GLY A 884 13.41 2.19 47.22
C GLY A 884 12.46 3.21 46.57
N GLY A 885 12.18 3.09 45.26
CA GLY A 885 11.13 3.86 44.59
C GLY A 885 9.73 3.45 45.08
N GLY A 886 9.17 4.28 45.95
CA GLY A 886 7.89 4.21 46.67
C GLY A 886 6.81 3.23 46.17
N SER A 887 6.18 2.58 47.15
CA SER A 887 4.99 1.75 47.00
C SER A 887 3.78 2.56 46.54
N GLU A 888 3.43 2.44 45.27
CA GLU A 888 2.04 2.23 44.86
C GLU A 888 2.00 0.99 43.97
N VAL A 889 1.46 -0.08 44.54
CA VAL A 889 1.11 -1.33 43.85
C VAL A 889 -0.31 -1.14 43.33
N PRO A 890 -0.53 -1.42 42.04
CA PRO A 890 -1.31 -2.62 41.71
C PRO A 890 -0.67 -3.28 40.48
N TYR A 891 0.15 -4.33 40.58
CA TYR A 891 -0.27 -5.72 40.73
C TYR A 891 1.02 -6.58 40.86
N GLY A 892 1.00 -7.61 41.71
CA GLY A 892 2.20 -8.28 42.21
C GLY A 892 3.13 -8.96 41.19
N SER A 893 4.44 -8.73 41.34
CA SER A 893 5.45 -9.73 40.99
C SER A 893 5.62 -10.67 42.19
N PRO A 894 5.48 -12.00 42.04
CA PRO A 894 5.64 -12.92 43.16
C PRO A 894 7.10 -12.96 43.64
N ASP A 895 7.24 -12.95 44.96
CA ASP A 895 8.49 -13.13 45.71
C ASP A 895 9.28 -14.37 45.19
N ARG A 896 10.62 -14.33 45.27
CA ARG A 896 11.50 -15.43 44.80
C ARG A 896 11.18 -16.75 45.50
N ALA A 897 10.70 -16.68 46.73
CA ALA A 897 10.19 -17.82 47.51
C ALA A 897 8.90 -18.40 46.91
N GLU A 898 8.01 -17.56 46.37
CA GLU A 898 6.77 -17.96 45.70
C GLU A 898 7.04 -18.56 44.31
N LEU A 899 7.99 -17.99 43.55
CA LEU A 899 8.42 -18.51 42.25
C LEU A 899 9.02 -19.92 42.38
N THR A 900 9.86 -20.12 43.40
CA THR A 900 10.47 -21.42 43.70
C THR A 900 9.41 -22.44 44.10
N ARG A 901 8.41 -22.03 44.90
CA ARG A 901 7.29 -22.90 45.30
C ARG A 901 6.39 -23.30 44.12
N ARG A 902 6.06 -22.38 43.23
CA ARG A 902 5.24 -22.64 42.02
C ARG A 902 5.92 -23.59 41.05
N LEU A 903 7.25 -23.53 40.96
CA LEU A 903 8.02 -24.40 40.08
C LEU A 903 8.33 -25.75 40.67
N ALA A 904 8.48 -25.84 42.00
CA ALA A 904 8.58 -27.11 42.71
C ALA A 904 7.32 -27.99 42.56
N ALA A 905 6.18 -27.41 42.16
CA ALA A 905 4.94 -28.14 41.90
C ALA A 905 4.91 -28.87 40.53
N LEU A 906 5.85 -28.57 39.62
CA LEU A 906 5.92 -29.23 38.31
C LEU A 906 6.61 -30.59 38.41
N THR A 907 6.07 -31.58 37.68
CA THR A 907 6.79 -32.86 37.50
C THR A 907 7.99 -32.68 36.58
N THR A 908 8.97 -33.58 36.65
CA THR A 908 10.18 -33.55 35.80
C THR A 908 9.84 -33.37 34.31
N ARG A 909 8.81 -34.07 33.82
CA ARG A 909 8.38 -33.98 32.41
C ARG A 909 7.66 -32.67 32.06
N GLU A 910 6.89 -32.10 32.98
CA GLU A 910 6.26 -30.79 32.79
C GLU A 910 7.29 -29.66 32.84
N LEU A 911 8.32 -29.79 33.68
CA LEU A 911 9.43 -28.85 33.76
C LEU A 911 10.28 -28.86 32.48
N GLU A 912 10.62 -30.04 31.97
CA GLU A 912 11.34 -30.20 30.70
C GLU A 912 10.57 -29.58 29.52
N ILE A 913 9.25 -29.82 29.44
CA ILE A 913 8.40 -29.20 28.42
C ILE A 913 8.31 -27.68 28.61
N ALA A 914 8.18 -27.19 29.85
CA ALA A 914 8.18 -25.75 30.15
C ALA A 914 9.51 -25.07 29.79
N GLU A 915 10.64 -25.77 29.93
CA GLU A 915 11.96 -25.28 29.53
C GLU A 915 12.12 -25.16 28.01
N LEU A 916 11.54 -26.07 27.24
CA LEU A 916 11.48 -26.00 25.77
C LEU A 916 10.50 -24.92 25.29
N VAL A 917 9.39 -24.72 26.01
CA VAL A 917 8.47 -23.59 25.80
C VAL A 917 9.21 -22.26 25.99
N ALA A 918 10.05 -22.16 27.02
CA ALA A 918 10.86 -20.97 27.31
C ALA A 918 11.96 -20.70 26.28
N GLN A 919 12.31 -21.69 25.46
CA GLN A 919 13.21 -21.55 24.30
C GLN A 919 12.45 -21.14 23.03
N GLY A 920 11.14 -20.89 23.10
CA GLY A 920 10.32 -20.42 21.98
C GLY A 920 9.83 -21.52 21.04
N LEU A 921 10.06 -22.81 21.36
CA LEU A 921 9.60 -23.90 20.49
C LEU A 921 8.07 -24.00 20.48
N THR A 922 7.48 -24.40 19.36
CA THR A 922 6.04 -24.69 19.21
C THR A 922 5.68 -26.06 19.81
N SER A 923 4.40 -26.32 20.11
CA SER A 923 4.00 -27.65 20.61
C SER A 923 4.32 -28.79 19.64
N GLN A 924 4.35 -28.52 18.33
CA GLN A 924 4.76 -29.49 17.32
C GLN A 924 6.28 -29.74 17.38
N ALA A 925 7.09 -28.69 17.43
CA ALA A 925 8.55 -28.83 17.54
C ALA A 925 8.99 -29.53 18.85
N ILE A 926 8.28 -29.30 19.95
CA ILE A 926 8.51 -30.02 21.22
C ILE A 926 8.12 -31.49 21.09
N ALA A 927 7.00 -31.79 20.44
CA ALA A 927 6.55 -33.15 20.20
C ALA A 927 7.57 -33.95 19.38
N ASP A 928 8.10 -33.35 18.31
CA ASP A 928 9.12 -33.95 17.46
C ASP A 928 10.44 -34.17 18.22
N ARG A 929 10.86 -33.18 19.03
CA ARG A 929 12.11 -33.25 19.81
C ARG A 929 12.06 -34.26 20.96
N LEU A 930 10.88 -34.44 21.55
CA LEU A 930 10.67 -35.34 22.68
C LEU A 930 10.09 -36.70 22.28
N TYR A 931 9.91 -36.96 20.97
CA TYR A 931 9.31 -38.17 20.39
C TYR A 931 7.95 -38.53 21.02
N VAL A 932 7.07 -37.54 21.17
CA VAL A 932 5.71 -37.71 21.70
C VAL A 932 4.67 -37.03 20.81
N SER A 933 3.39 -37.37 20.96
CA SER A 933 2.34 -36.71 20.16
C SER A 933 2.11 -35.26 20.58
N ARG A 934 1.77 -34.38 19.63
CA ARG A 934 1.40 -32.97 19.89
C ARG A 934 0.34 -32.83 21.00
N ARG A 935 -0.67 -33.68 20.98
CA ARG A 935 -1.74 -33.72 22.00
C ARG A 935 -1.19 -33.97 23.42
N THR A 936 -0.12 -34.75 23.53
CA THR A 936 0.56 -35.04 24.80
C THR A 936 1.29 -33.80 25.32
N VAL A 937 1.99 -33.08 24.43
CA VAL A 937 2.67 -31.81 24.78
C VAL A 937 1.65 -30.76 25.23
N ASP A 938 0.56 -30.57 24.48
CA ASP A 938 -0.50 -29.61 24.84
C ASP A 938 -1.12 -29.95 26.21
N THR A 939 -1.32 -31.24 26.50
CA THR A 939 -1.81 -31.71 27.81
C THR A 939 -0.84 -31.35 28.94
N HIS A 940 0.46 -31.54 28.75
CA HIS A 940 1.48 -31.19 29.75
C HIS A 940 1.61 -29.68 29.95
N VAL A 941 1.50 -28.89 28.88
CA VAL A 941 1.49 -27.41 28.96
C VAL A 941 0.27 -26.92 29.75
N SER A 942 -0.93 -27.47 29.47
CA SER A 942 -2.14 -27.12 30.24
C SER A 942 -2.07 -27.53 31.71
N ARG A 943 -1.40 -28.65 32.05
CA ARG A 943 -1.16 -29.04 33.44
C ARG A 943 -0.13 -28.13 34.10
N ALA A 944 0.91 -27.73 33.39
CA ALA A 944 1.91 -26.77 33.87
C ALA A 944 1.28 -25.41 34.18
N PHE A 945 0.36 -24.92 33.35
CA PHE A 945 -0.43 -23.71 33.59
C PHE A 945 -1.19 -23.78 34.92
N ARG A 946 -1.94 -24.86 35.11
CA ARG A 946 -2.74 -25.08 36.32
C ARG A 946 -1.89 -25.13 37.58
N LYS A 947 -0.74 -25.80 37.54
CA LYS A 947 0.15 -25.99 38.70
C LYS A 947 0.98 -24.75 39.05
N THR A 948 1.32 -23.94 38.06
CA THR A 948 2.11 -22.71 38.26
C THR A 948 1.25 -21.45 38.41
N GLY A 949 -0.06 -21.56 38.18
CA GLY A 949 -1.01 -20.45 38.26
C GLY A 949 -0.90 -19.44 37.12
N VAL A 950 -0.28 -19.82 35.99
CA VAL A 950 -0.17 -18.98 34.79
C VAL A 950 -1.24 -19.35 33.77
N SER A 951 -1.76 -18.37 33.03
CA SER A 951 -2.87 -18.56 32.07
C SER A 951 -2.42 -18.69 30.62
N SER A 952 -1.13 -18.49 30.31
CA SER A 952 -0.63 -18.47 28.93
C SER A 952 0.76 -19.07 28.77
N ARG A 953 1.07 -19.46 27.53
CA ARG A 953 2.37 -20.03 27.13
C ARG A 953 3.50 -19.03 27.33
N THR A 954 3.24 -17.76 26.99
CA THR A 954 4.16 -16.65 27.21
C THR A 954 4.42 -16.43 28.70
N ALA A 955 3.38 -16.46 29.54
CA ALA A 955 3.54 -16.33 30.99
C ALA A 955 4.37 -17.49 31.59
N LEU A 956 4.19 -18.72 31.10
CA LEU A 956 5.02 -19.87 31.48
C LEU A 956 6.49 -19.70 31.04
N ALA A 957 6.72 -19.22 29.82
CA ALA A 957 8.05 -18.92 29.29
C ALA A 957 8.76 -17.83 30.10
N THR A 958 8.06 -16.73 30.43
CA THR A 958 8.58 -15.65 31.28
C THR A 958 8.92 -16.15 32.68
N LEU A 959 8.08 -17.02 33.25
CA LEU A 959 8.29 -17.59 34.58
C LEU A 959 9.52 -18.52 34.60
N MET A 960 9.76 -19.29 33.53
CA MET A 960 10.98 -20.09 33.32
C MET A 960 12.23 -19.25 33.06
N ALA A 961 12.13 -18.17 32.29
CA ALA A 961 13.24 -17.27 32.01
C ALA A 961 13.74 -16.58 33.30
N ARG A 962 12.81 -16.20 34.20
CA ARG A 962 13.13 -15.64 35.53
C ARG A 962 13.88 -16.64 36.43
N ARG A 963 13.60 -17.95 36.34
CA ARG A 963 14.37 -19.02 37.02
C ARG A 963 15.83 -19.05 36.54
N ARG A 964 16.05 -18.96 35.22
CA ARG A 964 17.40 -18.97 34.63
C ARG A 964 18.21 -17.71 34.98
N ALA A 965 17.57 -16.55 35.01
CA ALA A 965 18.21 -15.29 35.41
C ALA A 965 18.69 -15.32 36.87
N GLY A 966 17.98 -16.02 37.76
CA GLY A 966 18.35 -16.17 39.17
C GLY A 966 19.48 -17.18 39.47
N SER A 967 19.84 -18.06 38.52
CA SER A 967 20.91 -19.07 38.67
C SER A 967 22.29 -18.54 38.27
N ARG A 968 22.36 -17.61 37.30
CA ARG A 968 23.65 -17.07 36.80
C ARG A 968 24.39 -16.13 37.75
N PHE A 969 23.78 -15.70 38.85
CA PHE A 969 24.42 -14.83 39.87
C PHE A 969 24.76 -15.56 41.19
N GLY A 970 24.43 -16.85 41.31
CA GLY A 970 24.68 -17.64 42.53
C GLY A 970 26.00 -18.42 42.52
N ASP A 971 26.42 -18.94 41.36
CA ASP A 971 27.56 -19.87 41.28
C ASP A 971 28.93 -19.18 41.24
N ALA A 972 29.00 -17.85 41.07
CA ALA A 972 30.27 -17.10 41.12
C ALA A 972 30.76 -16.78 42.54
N ARG A 973 30.04 -17.22 43.58
CA ARG A 973 30.39 -16.97 45.00
C ARG A 973 30.72 -18.23 45.81
N ALA A 974 30.79 -19.40 45.19
CA ALA A 974 31.03 -20.68 45.88
C ALA A 974 32.34 -21.39 45.49
N GLU A 975 33.22 -20.77 44.69
CA GLU A 975 34.57 -21.29 44.39
C GLU A 975 35.72 -20.49 45.05
N GLN A 976 35.41 -19.73 46.09
CA GLN A 976 36.41 -19.20 47.03
C GLN A 976 35.93 -19.47 48.46
N ASP A 977 36.06 -20.73 48.87
CA ASP A 977 36.45 -21.17 50.22
C ASP A 977 36.90 -22.64 50.17
#